data_AF-A0A4Y8V092-F1
#
_entry.id   AF-A0A4Y8V092-F1
#
_cell.length_a   1.000
_cell.length_b   1.000
_cell.length_c   1.000
_cell.angle_alpha   90.00
_cell.angle_beta   90.00
_cell.angle_gamma   90.00
#
_symmetry.space_group_name_H-M   'P 1'
#
loop_
_entity.id
_entity.type
_entity.pdbx_description
1 polymer ?
#
loop_
_entity_poly.entity_id
_entity_poly.type
_entity_poly.pdbx_seq_one_letter_code
_entity_poly.pdbx_strand_id
1 'polypeptide(L)'
;MPHAHVCRDRPDPFADTRTSSLTAVTPWLTLRGSDVIHHGTAAMPTRLLLALAVSAAVAVPGGPLPGVVAAAAAPAALAPSATSTPSGVTESALAAGLGAAAEPPAPEPSDSAATVDELPLVVAPRDEATPVDPDAVTSDRDARASQPLDGTPAGPEDLPPVDDDAPVVADLVDDAAPDRVVTPPVDTADVQTVGVTWPAGVEAADLAPRARSLTDGQWSPWSDLEASDLAPDAGGVDAAHQLRGGTDALWIGDADAVQLSFAGTADGGPADMVLALVGSPEVEPDAPTATSAPATWRGDDATGGGATVVQTADVRTSAVAPASVAAPRVYSRAEWGARAQACAPDVARTLLAAVVHHTAGSNAYASVAQAMQQIRNDQAYHITGRGWCDIGYNFLVDKWGNVYEGRANSGTQPVIGVHAGGFNTSTVGVSMLGDYSSTTPSAATQESVARVIAWRLASYHRDPMSTVGYTTQGGENSRFGPGTIALPVVVGHRDTAYTACPGNGGYAVLGAIKSRARALIGAGFVNPATTTTSMGIGGSVSVTGGVITGASWSLAVTDTRTGIIVQRVNGSSGASGGGTIATWDGKVPAGTAAGPGTYRLTLTGTYGATTLVPYETTVTVTGSQNPPTVAPVPLTGDLGFVPMTPVRVLDTRPSAGALGPASRVDVQVAGVAGVPADAKAVAMTVTAVNSSTITHVRAWPAGQARPDASVLNTDPGRTTAGSLVVGVGGEGKVSLWNNLGSTHLVVDVTGYYTTASSTGYAALGTATRVLDTRVSGEVVQPRVRRTVQVAGVGGVPADATAVAVNVVSVRPGGFGYVAVVPSGAAVGTTSTVNNQPGRDTANRAVVTLTNGGLDVYVDGVAQHVVVDVVGWYGSGATTEFTPVAPVRAFDTRSGAPLGAGETRSLVVSGLPADARSVAMNLTSTGATSAATYLTVWGAGGRPGTSDLNAGAGRDQANQVYVSPAGGRVNVYNDLGSSHVVADVFGYFAD
;
A
#
# COMPACT_ATOMS: atom_id res chain seq x y z
N MET A 1 43.64 -16.90 12.33
CA MET A 1 44.64 -17.27 13.35
C MET A 1 45.79 -16.27 13.30
N PRO A 2 46.37 -15.80 14.43
CA PRO A 2 45.68 -15.68 15.71
C PRO A 2 46.13 -14.53 16.66
N HIS A 3 45.34 -14.40 17.76
CA HIS A 3 45.66 -14.06 19.17
C HIS A 3 46.19 -12.66 19.56
N ALA A 4 45.57 -11.87 20.46
CA ALA A 4 44.98 -12.05 21.81
C ALA A 4 45.93 -11.59 22.94
N HIS A 5 45.44 -10.78 23.90
CA HIS A 5 45.84 -10.71 25.32
C HIS A 5 44.89 -9.73 26.06
N VAL A 6 44.04 -10.13 27.01
CA VAL A 6 44.21 -10.61 28.41
C VAL A 6 44.12 -9.48 29.45
N CYS A 7 43.29 -9.77 30.46
CA CYS A 7 42.83 -8.97 31.59
C CYS A 7 43.79 -8.88 32.79
N ARG A 8 43.54 -7.84 33.62
CA ARG A 8 43.48 -7.74 35.11
C ARG A 8 44.68 -8.15 36.00
N ASP A 9 44.96 -7.28 36.99
CA ASP A 9 44.94 -7.52 38.46
C ASP A 9 45.11 -6.15 39.19
N ARG A 10 44.16 -5.66 40.04
CA ARG A 10 43.94 -5.83 41.52
C ARG A 10 45.11 -5.32 42.41
N PRO A 11 44.95 -4.92 43.72
CA PRO A 11 43.79 -4.99 44.65
C PRO A 11 43.55 -3.77 45.64
N ASP A 12 42.33 -3.70 46.23
CA ASP A 12 41.84 -3.46 47.63
C ASP A 12 42.74 -2.91 48.79
N PRO A 13 42.23 -2.61 50.03
CA PRO A 13 40.89 -2.18 50.56
C PRO A 13 40.92 -1.19 51.79
N PHE A 14 39.75 -0.77 52.32
CA PHE A 14 39.36 -0.56 53.76
C PHE A 14 37.91 0.03 53.81
N ALA A 15 36.83 -0.73 54.05
CA ALA A 15 36.20 -1.20 55.31
C ALA A 15 35.37 -0.16 56.11
N ASP A 16 34.02 -0.26 56.15
CA ASP A 16 33.17 -0.40 57.37
C ASP A 16 31.67 -0.62 57.00
N THR A 17 30.80 -0.87 57.98
CA THR A 17 29.85 -2.00 58.07
C THR A 17 28.32 -1.72 58.01
N ARG A 18 27.56 -2.83 57.82
CA ARG A 18 26.17 -3.19 58.26
C ARG A 18 25.01 -3.26 57.23
N THR A 19 24.79 -4.49 56.71
CA THR A 19 23.56 -5.34 56.73
C THR A 19 22.18 -4.70 56.46
N SER A 20 21.30 -5.17 55.55
CA SER A 20 20.82 -6.56 55.37
C SER A 20 20.07 -6.79 54.04
N SER A 21 20.43 -7.86 53.33
CA SER A 21 19.64 -8.83 52.55
C SER A 21 18.16 -8.59 52.18
N LEU A 22 17.78 -8.76 50.89
CA LEU A 22 17.04 -9.95 50.39
C LEU A 22 16.61 -9.82 48.91
N THR A 23 17.08 -10.80 48.12
CA THR A 23 16.40 -11.55 47.04
C THR A 23 15.56 -10.85 45.96
N ALA A 24 16.00 -11.09 44.73
CA ALA A 24 15.21 -11.08 43.50
C ALA A 24 14.01 -12.05 43.59
N VAL A 25 12.84 -11.58 43.17
CA VAL A 25 11.67 -12.39 42.86
C VAL A 25 10.99 -11.82 41.61
N THR A 26 11.06 -12.56 40.51
CA THR A 26 10.08 -12.53 39.42
C THR A 26 8.69 -12.87 39.94
N PRO A 27 7.62 -12.20 39.46
CA PRO A 27 6.32 -12.81 39.43
C PRO A 27 5.82 -13.00 38.00
N TRP A 28 5.52 -14.26 37.70
CA TRP A 28 4.48 -14.70 36.80
C TRP A 28 3.14 -14.09 37.24
N LEU A 29 2.32 -13.62 36.30
CA LEU A 29 0.90 -13.39 36.55
C LEU A 29 0.08 -14.28 35.61
N THR A 30 -0.48 -15.32 36.20
CA THR A 30 -1.55 -16.16 35.67
C THR A 30 -2.86 -15.38 35.79
N LEU A 31 -3.58 -15.16 34.69
CA LEU A 31 -4.99 -14.74 34.71
C LEU A 31 -5.85 -15.93 34.25
N ARG A 32 -6.59 -16.54 35.17
CA ARG A 32 -7.74 -17.40 34.86
C ARG A 32 -9.01 -16.56 35.00
N GLY A 33 -9.78 -16.55 33.91
CA GLY A 33 -11.25 -16.69 33.85
C GLY A 33 -12.13 -15.76 34.68
N SER A 34 -12.78 -14.81 34.01
CA SER A 34 -14.15 -14.38 34.33
C SER A 34 -14.80 -13.79 33.07
N ASP A 35 -15.63 -14.61 32.43
CA ASP A 35 -16.78 -14.32 31.57
C ASP A 35 -16.90 -12.93 30.92
N VAL A 36 -16.58 -12.86 29.63
CA VAL A 36 -17.03 -11.79 28.74
C VAL A 36 -18.20 -12.31 27.91
N ILE A 37 -19.37 -11.72 28.15
CA ILE A 37 -20.59 -11.89 27.37
C ILE A 37 -20.36 -11.33 25.96
N HIS A 38 -20.53 -12.20 24.95
CA HIS A 38 -20.63 -11.82 23.55
C HIS A 38 -21.86 -10.93 23.32
N HIS A 39 -21.66 -9.71 22.81
CA HIS A 39 -22.67 -9.02 22.01
C HIS A 39 -22.07 -8.67 20.64
N GLY A 40 -22.74 -9.17 19.61
CA GLY A 40 -22.30 -9.18 18.23
C GLY A 40 -22.13 -7.80 17.61
N THR A 41 -21.08 -7.67 16.81
CA THR A 41 -20.85 -6.55 15.91
C THR A 41 -21.44 -6.90 14.55
N ALA A 42 -22.49 -6.18 14.16
CA ALA A 42 -23.04 -6.20 12.81
C ALA A 42 -22.05 -5.51 11.85
N ALA A 43 -21.84 -6.16 10.71
CA ALA A 43 -21.06 -5.65 9.59
C ALA A 43 -21.72 -4.42 8.94
N MET A 44 -20.90 -3.43 8.54
CA MET A 44 -21.23 -2.52 7.44
C MET A 44 -20.02 -2.38 6.51
N PRO A 45 -20.23 -2.36 5.17
CA PRO A 45 -19.17 -2.42 4.18
C PRO A 45 -18.59 -1.04 3.87
N THR A 46 -17.27 -0.98 3.66
CA THR A 46 -16.55 0.21 3.23
C THR A 46 -16.47 0.23 1.71
N ARG A 47 -17.10 1.20 1.04
CA ARG A 47 -16.83 1.55 -0.37
C ARG A 47 -15.97 2.82 -0.40
N LEU A 48 -14.74 2.68 -0.91
CA LEU A 48 -13.77 3.76 -1.11
C LEU A 48 -13.93 4.30 -2.54
N LEU A 49 -14.22 5.60 -2.69
CA LEU A 49 -14.22 6.31 -3.97
C LEU A 49 -12.94 7.13 -4.11
N LEU A 50 -12.23 6.90 -5.20
CA LEU A 50 -11.02 7.60 -5.64
C LEU A 50 -11.41 8.88 -6.40
N ALA A 51 -10.92 10.05 -5.99
CA ALA A 51 -11.08 11.30 -6.72
C ALA A 51 -9.71 11.90 -7.08
N LEU A 52 -9.41 11.96 -8.38
CA LEU A 52 -8.27 12.65 -8.98
C LEU A 52 -8.58 14.15 -9.06
N ALA A 53 -7.70 14.99 -8.51
CA ALA A 53 -7.70 16.44 -8.73
C ALA A 53 -6.45 16.85 -9.52
N VAL A 54 -6.66 17.28 -10.77
CA VAL A 54 -5.63 17.85 -11.65
C VAL A 54 -5.59 19.37 -11.41
N SER A 55 -4.46 19.90 -10.94
CA SER A 55 -4.22 21.35 -10.90
C SER A 55 -3.15 21.71 -11.93
N ALA A 56 -3.50 22.53 -12.92
CA ALA A 56 -2.56 23.07 -13.90
C ALA A 56 -2.05 24.44 -13.41
N ALA A 57 -0.73 24.58 -13.26
CA ALA A 57 -0.05 25.84 -13.00
C ALA A 57 0.32 26.52 -14.33
N VAL A 58 -0.09 27.78 -14.51
CA VAL A 58 0.32 28.63 -15.64
C VAL A 58 1.61 29.35 -15.26
N ALA A 59 2.66 29.19 -16.07
CA ALA A 59 3.90 29.96 -15.98
C ALA A 59 3.82 31.19 -16.90
N VAL A 60 4.27 32.33 -16.38
CA VAL A 60 4.49 33.60 -17.10
C VAL A 60 5.92 33.63 -17.65
N PRO A 61 6.14 34.19 -18.85
CA PRO A 61 7.35 34.97 -19.10
C PRO A 61 7.02 36.39 -19.59
N GLY A 62 7.86 37.36 -19.23
CA GLY A 62 7.58 38.79 -19.32
C GLY A 62 8.01 39.53 -20.58
N GLY A 63 7.33 40.66 -20.80
CA GLY A 63 7.79 41.95 -21.39
C GLY A 63 7.84 42.07 -22.94
N PRO A 64 7.76 43.29 -23.53
CA PRO A 64 7.42 44.62 -23.00
C PRO A 64 6.26 45.38 -23.74
N LEU A 65 5.85 46.53 -23.17
CA LEU A 65 4.91 47.58 -23.67
C LEU A 65 5.36 48.21 -25.01
N PRO A 66 4.53 48.98 -25.80
CA PRO A 66 3.52 49.96 -25.35
C PRO A 66 2.26 50.22 -26.24
N GLY A 67 1.27 50.99 -25.70
CA GLY A 67 0.57 52.03 -26.47
C GLY A 67 -0.99 52.07 -26.55
N VAL A 68 -1.60 52.87 -25.66
CA VAL A 68 -2.69 53.87 -25.86
C VAL A 68 -4.15 53.46 -26.29
N VAL A 69 -5.09 54.13 -25.59
CA VAL A 69 -6.50 54.56 -25.86
C VAL A 69 -7.73 53.61 -25.80
N ALA A 70 -8.46 53.76 -24.68
CA ALA A 70 -9.85 54.25 -24.51
C ALA A 70 -11.12 53.52 -25.03
N ALA A 71 -12.09 53.47 -24.09
CA ALA A 71 -13.57 53.54 -24.23
C ALA A 71 -14.29 52.31 -24.82
N ALA A 72 -15.54 51.96 -24.50
CA ALA A 72 -16.54 52.25 -23.47
C ALA A 72 -17.77 51.35 -23.83
N ALA A 73 -18.72 51.22 -22.89
CA ALA A 73 -20.14 50.86 -23.11
C ALA A 73 -20.58 49.38 -23.20
N ALA A 74 -21.23 48.92 -22.12
CA ALA A 74 -22.49 48.15 -22.16
C ALA A 74 -23.67 49.12 -22.51
N PRO A 75 -24.95 48.73 -22.77
CA PRO A 75 -25.71 47.68 -22.06
C PRO A 75 -26.91 47.01 -22.82
N ALA A 76 -27.78 46.35 -22.04
CA ALA A 76 -29.17 45.91 -22.25
C ALA A 76 -29.36 44.49 -22.86
N ALA A 77 -29.86 43.47 -22.13
CA ALA A 77 -31.12 43.29 -21.36
C ALA A 77 -32.37 43.25 -22.22
N LEU A 78 -32.99 42.06 -22.36
CA LEU A 78 -34.43 41.83 -22.62
C LEU A 78 -34.83 40.40 -22.19
N ALA A 79 -35.76 40.32 -21.25
CA ALA A 79 -36.74 39.25 -21.04
C ALA A 79 -38.14 39.92 -21.25
N PRO A 80 -39.32 39.25 -21.39
CA PRO A 80 -39.77 38.19 -20.47
C PRO A 80 -40.85 37.17 -20.95
N SER A 81 -41.14 36.21 -20.03
CA SER A 81 -42.44 35.59 -19.67
C SER A 81 -43.18 34.53 -20.52
N ALA A 82 -43.36 33.34 -19.93
CA ALA A 82 -44.65 32.66 -19.63
C ALA A 82 -44.39 31.39 -18.78
N THR A 83 -44.56 31.38 -17.44
CA THR A 83 -45.74 30.98 -16.63
C THR A 83 -46.38 29.61 -16.91
N SER A 84 -46.10 28.63 -16.05
CA SER A 84 -47.12 27.77 -15.38
C SER A 84 -46.52 27.07 -14.15
N THR A 85 -47.23 27.16 -13.03
CA THR A 85 -46.91 26.70 -11.65
C THR A 85 -47.09 25.19 -11.40
N PRO A 86 -46.58 24.67 -10.26
CA PRO A 86 -46.25 23.27 -10.06
C PRO A 86 -47.41 22.47 -9.43
N SER A 87 -47.49 21.18 -9.77
CA SER A 87 -48.32 20.21 -9.04
C SER A 87 -47.41 19.13 -8.48
N GLY A 88 -47.60 18.86 -7.19
CA GLY A 88 -46.70 18.07 -6.35
C GLY A 88 -46.57 16.62 -6.77
N VAL A 89 -45.40 16.07 -6.46
CA VAL A 89 -45.17 14.63 -6.44
C VAL A 89 -44.62 14.30 -5.06
N THR A 90 -45.32 13.41 -4.38
CA THR A 90 -45.06 12.91 -3.02
C THR A 90 -43.85 11.97 -3.00
N GLU A 91 -43.31 11.70 -1.80
CA GLU A 91 -42.18 10.79 -1.53
C GLU A 91 -42.36 9.33 -2.03
N SER A 92 -43.50 8.99 -2.64
CA SER A 92 -43.70 7.70 -3.31
C SER A 92 -43.30 7.68 -4.80
N ALA A 93 -42.92 8.82 -5.39
CA ALA A 93 -42.50 8.90 -6.81
C ALA A 93 -40.97 8.87 -7.03
N LEU A 94 -40.16 8.78 -5.96
CA LEU A 94 -38.70 8.63 -6.04
C LEU A 94 -38.21 7.21 -5.70
N ALA A 95 -39.09 6.20 -5.76
CA ALA A 95 -38.77 4.79 -5.50
C ALA A 95 -38.95 3.88 -6.73
N ALA A 96 -39.02 4.42 -7.95
CA ALA A 96 -39.20 3.63 -9.19
C ALA A 96 -38.21 3.99 -10.32
N GLY A 97 -37.00 4.44 -9.98
CA GLY A 97 -35.98 4.87 -10.96
C GLY A 97 -34.60 4.20 -10.79
N LEU A 98 -34.52 3.11 -10.02
CA LEU A 98 -33.31 2.29 -9.87
C LEU A 98 -33.63 0.82 -10.21
N GLY A 99 -34.20 0.61 -11.39
CA GLY A 99 -34.09 -0.68 -12.07
C GLY A 99 -32.76 -0.66 -12.82
N ALA A 100 -31.80 -1.44 -12.33
CA ALA A 100 -30.57 -1.73 -13.06
C ALA A 100 -30.94 -2.10 -14.51
N ALA A 101 -30.41 -1.36 -15.48
CA ALA A 101 -30.39 -1.85 -16.85
C ALA A 101 -29.57 -3.13 -16.81
N ALA A 102 -30.27 -4.26 -16.95
CA ALA A 102 -29.65 -5.54 -17.23
C ALA A 102 -28.80 -5.32 -18.48
N GLU A 103 -27.49 -5.41 -18.31
CA GLU A 103 -26.59 -5.77 -19.39
C GLU A 103 -27.24 -6.98 -20.11
N PRO A 104 -27.35 -6.98 -21.45
CA PRO A 104 -27.83 -8.18 -22.13
C PRO A 104 -26.98 -9.34 -21.59
N PRO A 105 -27.58 -10.49 -21.24
CA PRO A 105 -26.80 -11.59 -20.72
C PRO A 105 -25.65 -11.81 -21.69
N ALA A 106 -24.42 -11.80 -21.16
CA ALA A 106 -23.29 -12.34 -21.89
C ALA A 106 -23.78 -13.67 -22.49
N PRO A 107 -23.54 -13.96 -23.77
CA PRO A 107 -23.90 -15.26 -24.31
C PRO A 107 -23.35 -16.30 -23.33
N GLU A 108 -24.22 -17.15 -22.80
CA GLU A 108 -23.76 -18.24 -21.94
C GLU A 108 -22.66 -18.97 -22.72
N PRO A 109 -21.51 -19.27 -22.08
CA PRO A 109 -20.52 -20.10 -22.73
C PRO A 109 -21.26 -21.36 -23.15
N SER A 110 -21.21 -21.69 -24.45
CA SER A 110 -21.74 -22.95 -24.95
C SER A 110 -21.25 -24.08 -24.05
N ASP A 111 -22.12 -25.02 -23.71
CA ASP A 111 -21.81 -26.29 -23.04
C ASP A 111 -20.79 -27.10 -23.86
N SER A 112 -19.53 -26.68 -23.82
CA SER A 112 -18.39 -27.29 -24.49
C SER A 112 -17.22 -27.44 -23.50
N ALA A 113 -17.53 -27.58 -22.22
CA ALA A 113 -16.54 -27.75 -21.16
C ALA A 113 -15.95 -29.15 -21.19
N ALA A 114 -14.66 -29.27 -20.88
CA ALA A 114 -14.03 -30.56 -20.66
C ALA A 114 -14.72 -31.33 -19.53
N THR A 115 -15.05 -32.60 -19.80
CA THR A 115 -15.62 -33.55 -18.86
C THR A 115 -14.51 -34.37 -18.22
N VAL A 116 -14.72 -34.76 -16.97
CA VAL A 116 -13.83 -35.65 -16.23
C VAL A 116 -14.70 -36.74 -15.66
N ASP A 117 -14.51 -37.96 -16.15
CA ASP A 117 -15.15 -39.16 -15.65
C ASP A 117 -14.16 -39.90 -14.74
N GLU A 118 -14.58 -40.17 -13.51
CA GLU A 118 -13.73 -40.74 -12.46
C GLU A 118 -14.16 -42.17 -12.19
N LEU A 119 -13.41 -43.14 -12.73
CA LEU A 119 -13.67 -44.55 -12.54
C LEU A 119 -12.88 -45.08 -11.33
N PRO A 120 -13.52 -45.74 -10.35
CA PRO A 120 -12.78 -46.41 -9.28
C PRO A 120 -11.80 -47.43 -9.85
N LEU A 121 -10.57 -47.44 -9.34
CA LEU A 121 -9.51 -48.32 -9.80
C LEU A 121 -9.05 -49.20 -8.63
N VAL A 122 -9.02 -50.52 -8.85
CA VAL A 122 -8.59 -51.51 -7.85
C VAL A 122 -7.38 -52.26 -8.41
N VAL A 123 -6.25 -52.18 -7.72
CA VAL A 123 -5.03 -52.91 -8.09
C VAL A 123 -4.85 -54.08 -7.13
N ALA A 124 -4.97 -55.31 -7.65
CA ALA A 124 -4.89 -56.51 -6.83
C ALA A 124 -3.46 -56.80 -6.35
N PRO A 125 -3.28 -57.42 -5.17
CA PRO A 125 -1.99 -57.97 -4.75
C PRO A 125 -1.45 -58.96 -5.78
N ARG A 126 -0.14 -58.94 -6.03
CA ARG A 126 0.42 -59.75 -7.13
C ARG A 126 0.21 -61.25 -6.96
N ASP A 127 0.19 -61.75 -5.73
CA ASP A 127 -0.03 -63.17 -5.43
C ASP A 127 -1.50 -63.62 -5.59
N GLU A 128 -2.43 -62.66 -5.72
CA GLU A 128 -3.87 -62.89 -5.93
C GLU A 128 -4.31 -62.63 -7.38
N ALA A 129 -3.41 -62.13 -8.23
CA ALA A 129 -3.63 -61.85 -9.65
C ALA A 129 -3.90 -63.15 -10.44
N THR A 130 -4.87 -63.10 -11.36
CA THR A 130 -5.21 -64.26 -12.20
C THR A 130 -4.27 -64.33 -13.41
N PRO A 131 -3.70 -65.51 -13.74
CA PRO A 131 -3.00 -65.69 -15.01
C PRO A 131 -4.02 -65.77 -16.13
N VAL A 132 -4.01 -64.81 -17.06
CA VAL A 132 -4.82 -64.87 -18.28
C VAL A 132 -4.00 -64.37 -19.44
N ASP A 133 -4.05 -65.11 -20.55
CA ASP A 133 -3.47 -64.77 -21.85
C ASP A 133 -4.15 -63.50 -22.42
N PRO A 134 -3.45 -62.36 -22.52
CA PRO A 134 -4.00 -61.11 -23.02
C PRO A 134 -4.22 -61.12 -24.55
N ASP A 135 -3.85 -62.20 -25.26
CA ASP A 135 -3.99 -62.41 -26.70
C ASP A 135 -4.92 -63.60 -27.06
N ALA A 136 -5.84 -63.99 -26.18
CA ALA A 136 -6.78 -65.10 -26.40
C ALA A 136 -7.88 -64.79 -27.45
N VAL A 137 -7.45 -64.60 -28.70
CA VAL A 137 -8.22 -64.82 -29.95
C VAL A 137 -7.51 -65.84 -30.87
N THR A 138 -6.49 -66.58 -30.39
CA THR A 138 -5.63 -67.35 -31.32
C THR A 138 -5.52 -68.88 -31.14
N SER A 139 -6.25 -69.54 -30.23
CA SER A 139 -6.06 -70.98 -30.01
C SER A 139 -7.32 -71.84 -30.11
N ASP A 140 -7.82 -72.06 -31.32
CA ASP A 140 -8.52 -73.31 -31.65
C ASP A 140 -8.23 -73.73 -33.10
N ARG A 141 -7.01 -74.20 -33.35
CA ARG A 141 -6.50 -74.49 -34.71
C ARG A 141 -6.32 -75.96 -35.08
N ASP A 142 -6.67 -76.93 -34.23
CA ASP A 142 -6.40 -78.35 -34.52
C ASP A 142 -7.60 -79.32 -34.48
N ALA A 143 -8.84 -78.82 -34.41
CA ALA A 143 -10.00 -79.72 -34.33
C ALA A 143 -11.21 -79.36 -35.20
N ARG A 144 -11.03 -78.93 -36.47
CA ARG A 144 -12.07 -79.12 -37.51
C ARG A 144 -11.59 -78.83 -38.93
N ALA A 145 -10.78 -79.73 -39.48
CA ALA A 145 -10.70 -79.89 -40.92
C ALA A 145 -12.01 -80.53 -41.42
N SER A 146 -12.88 -79.72 -42.03
CA SER A 146 -13.97 -80.04 -42.98
C SER A 146 -15.26 -79.30 -42.60
N GLN A 147 -15.55 -78.21 -43.32
CA GLN A 147 -16.85 -77.62 -43.70
C GLN A 147 -16.66 -76.08 -43.82
N PRO A 148 -17.11 -75.43 -44.91
CA PRO A 148 -16.93 -73.99 -45.09
C PRO A 148 -18.08 -73.19 -44.43
N LEU A 149 -17.77 -72.03 -43.86
CA LEU A 149 -18.35 -70.70 -44.17
C LEU A 149 -18.06 -69.69 -43.05
N ASP A 150 -17.57 -68.53 -43.48
CA ASP A 150 -17.72 -67.15 -42.97
C ASP A 150 -17.59 -66.84 -41.47
N GLY A 151 -16.56 -66.06 -41.14
CA GLY A 151 -16.39 -65.34 -39.87
C GLY A 151 -15.12 -64.48 -39.86
N THR A 152 -15.30 -63.17 -39.96
CA THR A 152 -14.30 -62.08 -39.94
C THR A 152 -13.65 -61.91 -38.55
N PRO A 153 -12.41 -61.38 -38.41
CA PRO A 153 -11.83 -61.04 -37.09
C PRO A 153 -12.68 -60.00 -36.35
N ALA A 154 -12.78 -60.12 -35.02
CA ALA A 154 -13.47 -59.16 -34.15
C ALA A 154 -12.88 -57.76 -34.31
N GLY A 155 -13.76 -56.78 -34.53
CA GLY A 155 -13.42 -55.36 -34.58
C GLY A 155 -13.50 -54.71 -33.19
N PRO A 156 -13.14 -53.42 -33.07
CA PRO A 156 -13.20 -52.67 -31.80
C PRO A 156 -14.58 -52.62 -31.14
N GLU A 157 -15.66 -53.02 -31.83
CA GLU A 157 -17.03 -53.09 -31.29
C GLU A 157 -17.28 -54.31 -30.35
N ASP A 158 -16.31 -55.22 -30.19
CA ASP A 158 -16.42 -56.43 -29.32
C ASP A 158 -15.72 -56.28 -27.95
N LEU A 159 -15.27 -55.07 -27.58
CA LEU A 159 -14.80 -54.81 -26.21
C LEU A 159 -15.99 -54.90 -25.24
N PRO A 160 -15.83 -55.53 -24.06
CA PRO A 160 -16.90 -55.55 -23.06
C PRO A 160 -17.27 -54.12 -22.69
N PRO A 161 -18.57 -53.75 -22.67
CA PRO A 161 -18.97 -52.41 -22.25
C PRO A 161 -18.44 -52.15 -20.84
N VAL A 162 -17.77 -51.02 -20.66
CA VAL A 162 -17.39 -50.54 -19.33
C VAL A 162 -18.69 -50.16 -18.63
N ASP A 163 -18.98 -50.79 -17.50
CA ASP A 163 -20.02 -50.32 -16.60
C ASP A 163 -19.42 -49.11 -15.86
N ASP A 164 -19.94 -47.91 -16.14
CA ASP A 164 -19.39 -46.64 -15.63
C ASP A 164 -19.33 -46.57 -14.09
N ASP A 165 -20.10 -47.42 -13.40
CA ASP A 165 -20.11 -47.53 -11.94
C ASP A 165 -19.22 -48.67 -11.39
N ALA A 166 -18.70 -49.55 -12.26
CA ALA A 166 -17.89 -50.69 -11.85
C ALA A 166 -16.41 -50.30 -11.68
N PRO A 167 -15.72 -50.82 -10.64
CA PRO A 167 -14.29 -50.59 -10.51
C PRO A 167 -13.51 -51.22 -11.66
N VAL A 168 -12.61 -50.46 -12.26
CA VAL A 168 -11.57 -50.99 -13.15
C VAL A 168 -10.62 -51.83 -12.30
N VAL A 169 -10.51 -53.12 -12.60
CA VAL A 169 -9.67 -54.04 -11.81
C VAL A 169 -8.38 -54.33 -12.58
N ALA A 170 -7.22 -54.08 -11.97
CA ALA A 170 -5.91 -54.53 -12.45
C ALA A 170 -5.49 -55.78 -11.69
N ASP A 171 -5.83 -56.95 -12.23
CA ASP A 171 -5.57 -58.27 -11.64
C ASP A 171 -5.00 -59.30 -12.63
N LEU A 172 -4.64 -58.86 -13.85
CA LEU A 172 -4.05 -59.70 -14.89
C LEU A 172 -2.53 -59.54 -14.90
N VAL A 173 -1.76 -60.63 -14.96
CA VAL A 173 -0.29 -60.57 -15.05
C VAL A 173 0.15 -60.19 -16.47
N ASP A 174 1.07 -59.22 -16.61
CA ASP A 174 1.64 -58.85 -17.91
C ASP A 174 2.64 -59.93 -18.38
N ASP A 175 2.33 -60.65 -19.46
CA ASP A 175 3.18 -61.71 -20.00
C ASP A 175 4.57 -61.23 -20.45
N ALA A 176 4.71 -59.97 -20.86
CA ALA A 176 5.98 -59.37 -21.26
C ALA A 176 6.78 -58.83 -20.05
N ALA A 177 6.10 -58.58 -18.94
CA ALA A 177 6.67 -58.10 -17.68
C ALA A 177 5.93 -58.75 -16.49
N PRO A 178 6.22 -60.04 -16.15
CA PRO A 178 5.43 -60.83 -15.20
C PRO A 178 5.48 -60.29 -13.76
N ASP A 179 6.25 -59.23 -13.56
CA ASP A 179 6.33 -58.45 -12.35
C ASP A 179 5.28 -57.32 -12.28
N ARG A 180 4.35 -57.24 -13.24
CA ARG A 180 3.34 -56.19 -13.33
C ARG A 180 1.93 -56.76 -13.47
N VAL A 181 0.95 -55.99 -12.99
CA VAL A 181 -0.48 -56.25 -13.23
C VAL A 181 -1.02 -55.22 -14.22
N VAL A 182 -1.98 -55.63 -15.05
CA VAL A 182 -2.61 -54.79 -16.07
C VAL A 182 -4.13 -54.79 -15.95
N THR A 183 -4.75 -53.69 -16.37
CA THR A 183 -6.20 -53.61 -16.50
C THR A 183 -6.67 -54.29 -17.78
N PRO A 184 -7.93 -54.77 -17.83
CA PRO A 184 -8.64 -54.93 -19.10
C PRO A 184 -8.60 -53.63 -19.92
N PRO A 185 -8.74 -53.70 -21.27
CA PRO A 185 -8.95 -52.51 -22.07
C PRO A 185 -10.16 -51.72 -21.56
N VAL A 186 -9.95 -50.45 -21.28
CA VAL A 186 -11.00 -49.49 -20.90
C VAL A 186 -11.34 -48.69 -22.16
N ASP A 187 -12.61 -48.65 -22.54
CA ASP A 187 -13.10 -47.86 -23.66
C ASP A 187 -12.83 -46.36 -23.41
N THR A 188 -12.38 -45.66 -24.45
CA THR A 188 -12.03 -44.23 -24.39
C THR A 188 -12.80 -43.39 -25.40
N ALA A 189 -14.00 -43.83 -25.82
CA ALA A 189 -14.89 -43.01 -26.62
C ALA A 189 -15.01 -41.58 -26.05
N ASP A 190 -14.69 -40.58 -26.87
CA ASP A 190 -14.68 -39.14 -26.52
C ASP A 190 -13.66 -38.70 -25.43
N VAL A 191 -12.76 -39.59 -25.01
CA VAL A 191 -11.68 -39.33 -24.04
C VAL A 191 -10.35 -39.17 -24.75
N GLN A 192 -9.59 -38.13 -24.43
CA GLN A 192 -8.31 -37.85 -25.08
C GLN A 192 -7.14 -37.71 -24.10
N THR A 193 -7.44 -37.66 -22.80
CA THR A 193 -6.44 -37.56 -21.74
C THR A 193 -6.80 -38.50 -20.60
N VAL A 194 -5.79 -39.16 -20.04
CA VAL A 194 -5.93 -40.04 -18.88
C VAL A 194 -4.98 -39.64 -17.76
N GLY A 195 -5.39 -39.87 -16.52
CA GLY A 195 -4.54 -39.73 -15.34
C GLY A 195 -5.00 -40.68 -14.24
N VAL A 196 -4.14 -40.98 -13.28
CA VAL A 196 -4.48 -41.81 -12.14
C VAL A 196 -4.33 -41.00 -10.86
N THR A 197 -5.36 -40.98 -10.01
CA THR A 197 -5.35 -40.24 -8.74
C THR A 197 -5.58 -41.16 -7.55
N TRP A 198 -5.16 -40.74 -6.36
CA TRP A 198 -5.26 -41.47 -5.10
C TRP A 198 -5.42 -40.50 -3.92
N PRO A 199 -5.79 -40.98 -2.71
CA PRO A 199 -5.93 -40.10 -1.55
C PRO A 199 -4.64 -39.33 -1.24
N ALA A 200 -4.77 -38.05 -0.89
CA ALA A 200 -3.61 -37.22 -0.55
C ALA A 200 -2.80 -37.78 0.63
N GLY A 201 -1.47 -37.65 0.54
CA GLY A 201 -0.54 -38.11 1.57
C GLY A 201 -0.25 -39.62 1.54
N VAL A 202 -0.74 -40.34 0.52
CA VAL A 202 -0.37 -41.75 0.26
C VAL A 202 0.76 -41.79 -0.78
N GLU A 203 1.87 -42.44 -0.43
CA GLU A 203 2.99 -42.69 -1.33
C GLU A 203 2.62 -43.80 -2.32
N ALA A 204 2.31 -43.42 -3.56
CA ALA A 204 1.97 -44.36 -4.65
C ALA A 204 3.12 -44.53 -5.66
N ALA A 205 4.29 -43.96 -5.40
CA ALA A 205 5.43 -43.96 -6.32
C ALA A 205 5.90 -45.38 -6.71
N ASP A 206 5.81 -46.33 -5.78
CA ASP A 206 6.21 -47.73 -6.01
C ASP A 206 5.30 -48.47 -7.02
N LEU A 207 4.11 -47.95 -7.31
CA LEU A 207 3.22 -48.53 -8.31
C LEU A 207 3.69 -48.28 -9.75
N ALA A 208 4.51 -47.25 -9.96
CA ALA A 208 5.09 -46.87 -11.26
C ALA A 208 4.12 -47.08 -12.44
N PRO A 209 2.94 -46.42 -12.44
CA PRO A 209 1.90 -46.69 -13.43
C PRO A 209 2.39 -46.39 -14.86
N ARG A 210 1.89 -47.18 -15.81
CA ARG A 210 2.11 -47.01 -17.24
C ARG A 210 0.80 -47.07 -17.97
N ALA A 211 0.70 -46.38 -19.09
CA ALA A 211 -0.45 -46.46 -19.98
C ALA A 211 -0.01 -46.79 -21.41
N ARG A 212 -0.89 -47.48 -22.14
CA ARG A 212 -0.84 -47.59 -23.59
C ARG A 212 -2.24 -47.39 -24.15
N SER A 213 -2.34 -46.74 -25.29
CA SER A 213 -3.58 -46.54 -26.04
C SER A 213 -3.65 -47.43 -27.28
N LEU A 214 -4.86 -47.85 -27.63
CA LEU A 214 -5.23 -48.56 -28.85
C LEU A 214 -5.81 -47.54 -29.84
N THR A 215 -5.29 -47.49 -31.06
CA THR A 215 -5.83 -46.64 -32.13
C THR A 215 -5.79 -47.42 -33.43
N ASP A 216 -6.90 -47.47 -34.16
CA ASP A 216 -7.04 -48.20 -35.44
C ASP A 216 -6.62 -49.68 -35.30
N GLY A 217 -6.90 -50.28 -34.15
CA GLY A 217 -6.55 -51.67 -33.85
C GLY A 217 -5.06 -51.92 -33.55
N GLN A 218 -4.25 -50.88 -33.34
CA GLN A 218 -2.82 -51.00 -32.97
C GLN A 218 -2.52 -50.39 -31.60
N TRP A 219 -1.90 -51.18 -30.72
CA TRP A 219 -1.42 -50.69 -29.42
C TRP A 219 -0.14 -49.87 -29.57
N SER A 220 -0.11 -48.72 -28.91
CA SER A 220 1.12 -47.95 -28.71
C SER A 220 2.10 -48.67 -27.76
N PRO A 221 3.41 -48.32 -27.79
CA PRO A 221 4.33 -48.70 -26.73
C PRO A 221 3.87 -48.16 -25.37
N TRP A 222 4.20 -48.88 -24.30
CA TRP A 222 3.96 -48.42 -22.94
C TRP A 222 4.65 -47.08 -22.67
N SER A 223 3.89 -46.13 -22.12
CA SER A 223 4.36 -44.82 -21.66
C SER A 223 4.23 -44.75 -20.13
N ASP A 224 5.26 -44.22 -19.46
CA ASP A 224 5.21 -44.02 -18.00
C ASP A 224 4.21 -42.90 -17.66
N LEU A 225 3.36 -43.15 -16.66
CA LEU A 225 2.56 -42.12 -16.00
C LEU A 225 3.32 -41.70 -14.74
N GLU A 226 4.15 -40.68 -14.84
CA GLU A 226 4.95 -40.22 -13.69
C GLU A 226 4.04 -39.77 -12.56
N ALA A 227 4.28 -40.28 -11.34
CA ALA A 227 3.62 -39.76 -10.15
C ALA A 227 3.97 -38.28 -10.02
N SER A 228 2.95 -37.42 -10.03
CA SER A 228 3.12 -35.98 -10.04
C SER A 228 3.57 -35.52 -8.66
N ASP A 229 4.70 -34.82 -8.62
CA ASP A 229 5.22 -34.15 -7.43
C ASP A 229 4.72 -32.72 -7.26
N LEU A 230 3.81 -32.31 -8.13
CA LEU A 230 3.17 -31.02 -8.06
C LEU A 230 2.22 -31.01 -6.86
N ALA A 231 2.51 -30.18 -5.87
CA ALA A 231 1.66 -30.02 -4.69
C ALA A 231 1.51 -28.54 -4.34
N PRO A 232 0.33 -28.10 -3.84
CA PRO A 232 0.14 -26.75 -3.34
C PRO A 232 1.09 -26.39 -2.20
N ASP A 233 1.43 -25.11 -2.08
CA ASP A 233 2.18 -24.63 -0.92
C ASP A 233 1.30 -24.70 0.34
N ALA A 234 1.85 -25.22 1.44
CA ALA A 234 1.13 -25.35 2.70
C ALA A 234 0.57 -24.00 3.18
N GLY A 235 -0.72 -23.98 3.54
CA GLY A 235 -1.42 -22.79 4.03
C GLY A 235 -1.91 -21.82 2.94
N GLY A 236 -1.68 -22.13 1.66
CA GLY A 236 -2.31 -21.43 0.53
C GLY A 236 -3.74 -21.89 0.24
N VAL A 237 -4.45 -21.15 -0.61
CA VAL A 237 -5.85 -21.44 -0.98
C VAL A 237 -6.01 -22.81 -1.63
N ASP A 238 -5.13 -23.20 -2.56
CA ASP A 238 -5.16 -24.54 -3.17
C ASP A 238 -5.00 -25.64 -2.10
N ALA A 239 -4.17 -25.42 -1.06
CA ALA A 239 -3.95 -26.40 0.01
C ALA A 239 -5.14 -26.55 0.98
N ALA A 240 -6.14 -25.67 0.92
CA ALA A 240 -7.34 -25.74 1.74
C ALA A 240 -8.45 -26.62 1.13
N HIS A 241 -8.28 -27.06 -0.11
CA HIS A 241 -9.24 -27.90 -0.82
C HIS A 241 -9.02 -29.39 -0.54
N GLN A 242 -10.00 -30.22 -0.91
CA GLN A 242 -9.85 -31.68 -0.87
C GLN A 242 -8.90 -32.10 -1.99
N LEU A 243 -7.63 -32.29 -1.63
CA LEU A 243 -6.59 -32.68 -2.57
C LEU A 243 -6.55 -34.19 -2.79
N ARG A 244 -6.11 -34.58 -3.98
CA ARG A 244 -5.73 -35.95 -4.32
C ARG A 244 -4.29 -35.98 -4.84
N GLY A 245 -3.54 -37.01 -4.45
CA GLY A 245 -2.30 -37.36 -5.12
C GLY A 245 -2.64 -37.88 -6.53
N GLY A 246 -1.71 -37.83 -7.47
CA GLY A 246 -1.98 -38.33 -8.80
C GLY A 246 -0.79 -38.29 -9.72
N THR A 247 -0.92 -38.90 -10.89
CA THR A 247 0.07 -38.83 -11.98
C THR A 247 -0.02 -37.49 -12.71
N ASP A 248 0.99 -37.18 -13.52
CA ASP A 248 0.80 -36.21 -14.60
C ASP A 248 -0.23 -36.75 -15.60
N ALA A 249 -0.89 -35.85 -16.32
CA ALA A 249 -1.91 -36.19 -17.31
C ALA A 249 -1.26 -36.63 -18.62
N LEU A 250 -1.72 -37.74 -19.19
CA LEU A 250 -1.23 -38.26 -20.46
C LEU A 250 -2.26 -38.07 -21.56
N TRP A 251 -1.87 -37.34 -22.60
CA TRP A 251 -2.66 -37.23 -23.83
C TRP A 251 -2.54 -38.51 -24.67
N ILE A 252 -3.68 -39.16 -24.92
CA ILE A 252 -3.81 -40.39 -25.71
C ILE A 252 -4.38 -40.17 -27.12
N GLY A 253 -4.90 -38.96 -27.41
CA GLY A 253 -5.57 -38.67 -28.69
C GLY A 253 -6.91 -39.37 -28.82
N ASP A 254 -7.41 -39.55 -30.04
CA ASP A 254 -8.66 -40.27 -30.31
C ASP A 254 -8.40 -41.80 -30.26
N ALA A 255 -8.10 -42.29 -29.07
CA ALA A 255 -7.87 -43.71 -28.84
C ALA A 255 -9.20 -44.46 -28.72
N ASP A 256 -9.24 -45.68 -29.26
CA ASP A 256 -10.36 -46.60 -29.12
C ASP A 256 -10.43 -47.20 -27.71
N ALA A 257 -9.27 -47.41 -27.07
CA ALA A 257 -9.18 -47.91 -25.70
C ALA A 257 -7.84 -47.53 -25.03
N VAL A 258 -7.80 -47.60 -23.70
CA VAL A 258 -6.58 -47.49 -22.89
C VAL A 258 -6.39 -48.72 -21.99
N GLN A 259 -5.13 -49.08 -21.75
CA GLN A 259 -4.75 -50.02 -20.70
C GLN A 259 -3.76 -49.38 -19.75
N LEU A 260 -3.90 -49.70 -18.47
CA LEU A 260 -2.95 -49.33 -17.44
C LEU A 260 -2.15 -50.56 -16.99
N SER A 261 -0.89 -50.33 -16.63
CA SER A 261 0.00 -51.33 -16.05
C SER A 261 0.60 -50.77 -14.77
N PHE A 262 0.62 -51.56 -13.71
CA PHE A 262 1.18 -51.20 -12.40
C PHE A 262 2.24 -52.21 -11.98
N ALA A 263 3.26 -51.75 -11.26
CA ALA A 263 4.19 -52.65 -10.61
C ALA A 263 3.42 -53.55 -9.65
N GLY A 264 3.64 -54.86 -9.71
CA GLY A 264 2.99 -55.79 -8.80
C GLY A 264 3.55 -55.62 -7.40
N THR A 265 2.70 -55.16 -6.48
CA THR A 265 3.01 -54.96 -5.07
C THR A 265 2.46 -56.12 -4.24
N ALA A 266 3.06 -56.34 -3.05
CA ALA A 266 2.61 -57.39 -2.13
C ALA A 266 1.24 -57.08 -1.50
N ASP A 267 0.89 -55.79 -1.40
CA ASP A 267 -0.32 -55.32 -0.72
C ASP A 267 -1.38 -54.76 -1.69
N GLY A 268 -1.14 -54.79 -3.01
CA GLY A 268 -1.98 -54.12 -4.01
C GLY A 268 -1.79 -52.60 -4.04
N GLY A 269 -2.71 -51.88 -4.67
CA GLY A 269 -2.70 -50.40 -4.74
C GLY A 269 -3.46 -49.75 -3.57
N PRO A 270 -3.25 -48.44 -3.32
CA PRO A 270 -4.03 -47.67 -2.34
C PRO A 270 -5.54 -47.84 -2.49
N ALA A 271 -6.26 -47.80 -1.36
CA ALA A 271 -7.71 -47.70 -1.38
C ALA A 271 -8.15 -46.35 -2.00
N ASP A 272 -9.28 -46.36 -2.71
CA ASP A 272 -9.83 -45.17 -3.39
C ASP A 272 -8.90 -44.59 -4.47
N MET A 273 -8.20 -45.46 -5.23
CA MET A 273 -7.58 -45.03 -6.49
C MET A 273 -8.65 -44.78 -7.55
N VAL A 274 -8.39 -43.82 -8.44
CA VAL A 274 -9.31 -43.41 -9.50
C VAL A 274 -8.54 -43.28 -10.81
N LEU A 275 -9.08 -43.86 -11.88
CA LEU A 275 -8.71 -43.54 -13.25
C LEU A 275 -9.56 -42.35 -13.71
N ALA A 276 -8.92 -41.21 -13.92
CA ALA A 276 -9.55 -40.02 -14.49
C ALA A 276 -9.47 -40.09 -16.02
N LEU A 277 -10.63 -40.16 -16.65
CA LEU A 277 -10.81 -40.08 -18.10
C LEU A 277 -11.29 -38.68 -18.44
N VAL A 278 -10.55 -37.96 -19.30
CA VAL A 278 -10.81 -36.55 -19.59
C VAL A 278 -11.00 -36.34 -21.09
N GLY A 279 -12.16 -35.78 -21.43
CA GLY A 279 -12.53 -35.41 -22.80
C GLY A 279 -12.87 -33.93 -22.89
N SER A 280 -12.66 -33.29 -24.04
CA SER A 280 -13.44 -32.11 -24.41
C SER A 280 -13.78 -32.11 -25.90
N PRO A 281 -14.85 -31.41 -26.30
CA PRO A 281 -15.08 -31.15 -27.71
C PRO A 281 -13.95 -30.30 -28.30
N GLU A 282 -13.49 -30.66 -29.49
CA GLU A 282 -12.57 -29.81 -30.25
C GLU A 282 -13.29 -28.51 -30.62
N VAL A 283 -12.97 -27.43 -29.89
CA VAL A 283 -13.41 -26.09 -30.24
C VAL A 283 -12.42 -25.51 -31.23
N GLU A 284 -12.82 -25.41 -32.50
CA GLU A 284 -12.09 -24.63 -33.50
C GLU A 284 -12.06 -23.16 -33.04
N PRO A 285 -10.87 -22.55 -32.88
CA PRO A 285 -10.79 -21.15 -32.54
C PRO A 285 -11.44 -20.31 -33.65
N ASP A 286 -12.10 -19.21 -33.29
CA ASP A 286 -12.51 -18.20 -34.28
C ASP A 286 -11.29 -17.81 -35.11
N ALA A 287 -11.25 -18.27 -36.36
CA ALA A 287 -10.10 -18.09 -37.23
C ALA A 287 -9.87 -16.59 -37.45
N PRO A 288 -8.70 -16.01 -37.11
CA PRO A 288 -8.30 -14.78 -37.74
C PRO A 288 -8.09 -15.10 -39.22
N THR A 289 -8.70 -14.32 -40.09
CA THR A 289 -8.52 -14.44 -41.54
C THR A 289 -7.04 -14.55 -41.88
N ALA A 290 -6.62 -15.75 -42.27
CA ALA A 290 -5.26 -16.06 -42.64
C ALA A 290 -4.88 -15.30 -43.91
N THR A 291 -4.20 -14.17 -43.76
CA THR A 291 -3.26 -13.65 -44.77
C THR A 291 -1.98 -13.18 -44.11
N SER A 292 -1.21 -14.11 -43.54
CA SER A 292 0.23 -13.94 -43.40
C SER A 292 0.93 -15.28 -43.24
N ALA A 293 1.86 -15.53 -44.16
CA ALA A 293 2.75 -16.67 -44.28
C ALA A 293 3.62 -16.89 -43.01
N PRO A 294 4.30 -18.05 -42.84
CA PRO A 294 5.00 -18.39 -41.61
C PRO A 294 6.10 -17.37 -41.30
N ALA A 295 6.17 -16.96 -40.02
CA ALA A 295 7.13 -16.00 -39.52
C ALA A 295 8.56 -16.56 -39.63
N THR A 296 9.20 -16.28 -40.77
CA THR A 296 10.65 -16.38 -40.90
C THR A 296 11.26 -15.11 -40.30
N TRP A 297 11.94 -15.29 -39.18
CA TRP A 297 12.75 -14.25 -38.54
C TRP A 297 13.95 -13.92 -39.44
N ARG A 298 13.97 -12.74 -40.07
CA ARG A 298 15.20 -12.09 -40.55
C ARG A 298 15.53 -10.94 -39.62
N GLY A 299 16.80 -10.90 -39.19
CA GLY A 299 17.36 -9.82 -38.39
C GLY A 299 17.51 -8.51 -39.17
N ASP A 300 17.50 -7.43 -38.37
CA ASP A 300 18.05 -6.09 -38.56
C ASP A 300 17.64 -5.29 -39.82
N ASP A 301 16.88 -4.21 -39.62
CA ASP A 301 17.40 -2.84 -39.86
C ASP A 301 16.40 -1.75 -39.42
N ALA A 302 16.97 -0.68 -38.86
CA ALA A 302 16.28 0.58 -38.62
C ALA A 302 16.15 1.39 -39.92
N THR A 303 14.98 1.99 -40.18
CA THR A 303 14.76 3.33 -40.79
C THR A 303 13.29 3.49 -41.22
N GLY A 304 12.78 4.72 -41.13
CA GLY A 304 11.34 5.01 -41.07
C GLY A 304 10.62 5.37 -42.38
N GLY A 305 9.43 5.96 -42.18
CA GLY A 305 8.46 6.41 -43.19
C GLY A 305 7.28 5.44 -43.26
N GLY A 306 6.01 5.80 -43.09
CA GLY A 306 5.33 7.07 -43.05
C GLY A 306 3.93 6.81 -43.60
N ALA A 307 2.88 6.90 -42.77
CA ALA A 307 1.50 6.93 -43.22
C ALA A 307 0.70 7.92 -42.37
N THR A 308 -0.06 8.73 -43.08
CA THR A 308 -0.45 10.10 -42.73
C THR A 308 -1.64 10.19 -41.76
N VAL A 309 -1.52 11.19 -40.91
CA VAL A 309 -2.41 11.67 -39.84
C VAL A 309 -3.79 12.14 -40.34
N VAL A 310 -4.84 11.83 -39.58
CA VAL A 310 -5.98 12.75 -39.39
C VAL A 310 -5.95 13.20 -37.92
N GLN A 311 -5.81 14.51 -37.75
CA GLN A 311 -5.56 15.22 -36.49
C GLN A 311 -6.89 15.70 -35.90
N THR A 312 -7.12 15.46 -34.60
CA THR A 312 -7.77 16.42 -33.71
C THR A 312 -7.05 16.42 -32.36
N ALA A 313 -6.69 17.61 -31.91
CA ALA A 313 -5.78 17.91 -30.82
C ALA A 313 -6.42 17.73 -29.43
N ASP A 314 -5.70 17.04 -28.53
CA ASP A 314 -5.23 17.54 -27.22
C ASP A 314 -4.70 16.35 -26.42
N VAL A 315 -3.38 16.13 -26.43
CA VAL A 315 -2.76 15.16 -25.51
C VAL A 315 -1.49 15.78 -24.94
N ARG A 316 -1.59 16.12 -23.64
CA ARG A 316 -0.47 16.39 -22.75
C ARG A 316 0.53 15.25 -22.88
N THR A 317 1.82 15.56 -22.94
CA THR A 317 2.91 14.58 -22.95
C THR A 317 2.75 13.58 -21.80
N SER A 318 2.17 12.42 -22.09
CA SER A 318 2.21 11.25 -21.22
C SER A 318 3.67 10.88 -21.05
N ALA A 319 4.10 10.79 -19.78
CA ALA A 319 5.34 10.14 -19.44
C ALA A 319 5.34 8.77 -20.13
N VAL A 320 6.34 8.54 -20.99
CA VAL A 320 6.58 7.24 -21.61
C VAL A 320 6.70 6.25 -20.46
N ALA A 321 5.76 5.30 -20.37
CA ALA A 321 5.87 4.19 -19.44
C ALA A 321 7.26 3.55 -19.67
N PRO A 322 8.02 3.23 -18.60
CA PRO A 322 9.34 2.64 -18.76
C PRO A 322 9.23 1.39 -19.62
N ALA A 323 10.23 1.13 -20.46
CA ALA A 323 10.22 -0.05 -21.31
C ALA A 323 10.45 -1.29 -20.43
N SER A 324 9.39 -1.82 -19.82
CA SER A 324 9.32 -3.24 -19.50
C SER A 324 9.49 -4.00 -20.80
N VAL A 325 10.17 -5.15 -20.77
CA VAL A 325 10.19 -6.08 -21.91
C VAL A 325 8.75 -6.25 -22.40
N ALA A 326 8.50 -5.96 -23.68
CA ALA A 326 7.16 -6.03 -24.24
C ALA A 326 6.57 -7.42 -23.99
N ALA A 327 5.34 -7.47 -23.50
CA ALA A 327 4.65 -8.74 -23.31
C ALA A 327 4.62 -9.50 -24.65
N PRO A 328 4.95 -10.80 -24.68
CA PRO A 328 4.70 -11.60 -25.87
C PRO A 328 3.20 -11.66 -26.17
N ARG A 329 2.82 -12.05 -27.38
CA ARG A 329 1.42 -12.42 -27.66
C ARG A 329 1.07 -13.63 -26.79
N VAL A 330 0.06 -13.47 -25.95
CA VAL A 330 -0.47 -14.54 -25.09
C VAL A 330 -1.92 -14.77 -25.49
N TYR A 331 -2.25 -16.01 -25.84
CA TYR A 331 -3.64 -16.46 -25.93
C TYR A 331 -4.24 -16.39 -24.54
N SER A 332 -5.19 -15.48 -24.37
CA SER A 332 -5.96 -15.31 -23.15
C SER A 332 -6.76 -16.58 -22.83
N ARG A 333 -7.14 -16.71 -21.57
CA ARG A 333 -8.02 -17.79 -21.10
C ARG A 333 -9.27 -17.96 -21.94
N ALA A 334 -9.90 -16.86 -22.36
CA ALA A 334 -11.09 -16.93 -23.22
C ALA A 334 -10.76 -17.48 -24.61
N GLU A 335 -9.64 -17.07 -25.22
CA GLU A 335 -9.27 -17.50 -26.58
C GLU A 335 -8.94 -18.99 -26.69
N TRP A 336 -8.44 -19.63 -25.62
CA TRP A 336 -8.22 -21.08 -25.60
C TRP A 336 -9.36 -21.88 -24.94
N GLY A 337 -10.45 -21.23 -24.56
CA GLY A 337 -11.63 -21.89 -24.01
C GLY A 337 -11.42 -22.41 -22.58
N ALA A 338 -10.66 -21.69 -21.75
CA ALA A 338 -10.42 -22.05 -20.37
C ALA A 338 -11.73 -22.13 -19.57
N ARG A 339 -11.85 -23.17 -18.75
CA ARG A 339 -12.88 -23.24 -17.71
C ARG A 339 -12.66 -22.11 -16.68
N ALA A 340 -13.76 -21.71 -16.04
CA ALA A 340 -13.69 -20.88 -14.83
C ALA A 340 -12.85 -21.57 -13.75
N GLN A 341 -11.99 -20.80 -13.08
CA GLN A 341 -11.23 -21.28 -11.92
C GLN A 341 -12.20 -21.72 -10.81
N ALA A 342 -11.88 -22.80 -10.09
CA ALA A 342 -12.66 -23.29 -8.96
C ALA A 342 -12.54 -22.38 -7.72
N CYS A 343 -11.41 -21.68 -7.60
CA CYS A 343 -11.14 -20.67 -6.59
C CYS A 343 -10.18 -19.60 -7.12
N ALA A 344 -10.12 -18.45 -6.44
CA ALA A 344 -9.15 -17.41 -6.76
C ALA A 344 -7.77 -17.77 -6.17
N PRO A 345 -6.71 -17.94 -6.98
CA PRO A 345 -5.38 -18.28 -6.48
C PRO A 345 -4.75 -17.16 -5.64
N ASP A 346 -3.83 -17.53 -4.75
CA ASP A 346 -3.03 -16.58 -3.99
C ASP A 346 -2.04 -15.81 -4.88
N VAL A 347 -1.64 -14.62 -4.43
CA VAL A 347 -0.71 -13.74 -5.14
C VAL A 347 0.49 -13.42 -4.25
N ALA A 348 1.69 -13.69 -4.74
CA ALA A 348 2.92 -13.40 -4.01
C ALA A 348 3.21 -11.89 -3.96
N ARG A 349 4.09 -11.45 -3.05
CA ARG A 349 4.51 -10.03 -3.00
C ARG A 349 5.49 -9.65 -4.12
N THR A 350 6.22 -10.62 -4.66
CA THR A 350 7.26 -10.41 -5.68
C THR A 350 7.50 -11.70 -6.46
N LEU A 351 8.26 -11.60 -7.54
CA LEU A 351 8.77 -12.74 -8.29
C LEU A 351 10.28 -12.86 -8.07
N LEU A 352 10.77 -14.07 -7.78
CA LEU A 352 12.17 -14.38 -7.52
C LEU A 352 12.81 -15.20 -8.63
N ALA A 353 12.09 -16.17 -9.18
CA ALA A 353 12.60 -17.10 -10.18
C ALA A 353 11.54 -17.56 -11.18
N ALA A 354 11.97 -18.28 -12.22
CA ALA A 354 11.13 -18.99 -13.17
C ALA A 354 11.48 -20.48 -13.17
N VAL A 355 10.46 -21.34 -13.18
CA VAL A 355 10.62 -22.79 -13.28
C VAL A 355 10.11 -23.23 -14.65
N VAL A 356 10.98 -23.86 -15.43
CA VAL A 356 10.66 -24.38 -16.76
C VAL A 356 10.25 -25.84 -16.64
N HIS A 357 9.10 -26.14 -17.24
CA HIS A 357 8.45 -27.44 -17.25
C HIS A 357 8.28 -27.99 -18.65
N HIS A 358 7.95 -29.26 -18.74
CA HIS A 358 7.17 -29.80 -19.85
C HIS A 358 5.88 -30.41 -19.30
N THR A 359 4.87 -30.62 -20.13
CA THR A 359 3.64 -31.32 -19.70
C THR A 359 3.78 -32.84 -19.73
N ALA A 360 4.88 -33.36 -20.26
CA ALA A 360 5.13 -34.81 -20.47
C ALA A 360 4.10 -35.52 -21.37
N GLY A 361 3.17 -34.78 -21.97
CA GLY A 361 2.17 -35.31 -22.90
C GLY A 361 2.71 -35.53 -24.32
N SER A 362 1.86 -36.05 -25.22
CA SER A 362 2.25 -36.29 -26.61
C SER A 362 2.65 -35.02 -27.36
N ASN A 363 3.65 -35.14 -28.24
CA ASN A 363 4.01 -34.10 -29.22
C ASN A 363 3.21 -34.20 -30.53
N ALA A 364 2.33 -35.20 -30.65
CA ALA A 364 1.68 -35.57 -31.91
C ALA A 364 0.51 -34.65 -32.32
N TYR A 365 0.05 -33.74 -31.46
CA TYR A 365 -1.00 -32.77 -31.79
C TYR A 365 -0.67 -32.01 -33.09
N ALA A 366 -1.59 -32.00 -34.05
CA ALA A 366 -1.37 -31.52 -35.41
C ALA A 366 -1.75 -30.06 -35.62
N SER A 367 -2.59 -29.49 -34.74
CA SER A 367 -3.11 -28.12 -34.84
C SER A 367 -2.98 -27.32 -33.53
N VAL A 368 -3.14 -26.00 -33.63
CA VAL A 368 -3.25 -25.09 -32.47
C VAL A 368 -4.54 -25.36 -31.68
N ALA A 369 -5.62 -25.77 -32.37
CA ALA A 369 -6.87 -26.16 -31.72
C ALA A 369 -6.67 -27.40 -30.83
N GLN A 370 -5.94 -28.41 -31.32
CA GLN A 370 -5.56 -29.58 -30.53
C GLN A 370 -4.60 -29.23 -29.37
N ALA A 371 -3.72 -28.24 -29.53
CA ALA A 371 -2.93 -27.74 -28.42
C ALA A 371 -3.82 -27.09 -27.33
N MET A 372 -4.78 -26.24 -27.71
CA MET A 372 -5.74 -25.66 -26.77
C MET A 372 -6.61 -26.71 -26.10
N GLN A 373 -7.01 -27.73 -26.85
CA GLN A 373 -7.77 -28.88 -26.40
C GLN A 373 -7.01 -29.66 -25.31
N GLN A 374 -5.73 -29.96 -25.55
CA GLN A 374 -4.87 -30.58 -24.54
C GLN A 374 -4.77 -29.72 -23.26
N ILE A 375 -4.62 -28.40 -23.40
CA ILE A 375 -4.56 -27.49 -22.24
C ILE A 375 -5.88 -27.49 -21.45
N ARG A 376 -7.04 -27.57 -22.12
CA ARG A 376 -8.35 -27.71 -21.46
C ARG A 376 -8.46 -29.02 -20.68
N ASN A 377 -8.00 -30.13 -21.26
CA ASN A 377 -7.99 -31.42 -20.57
C ASN A 377 -7.07 -31.40 -19.34
N ASP A 378 -5.85 -30.86 -19.48
CA ASP A 378 -4.93 -30.69 -18.36
C ASP A 378 -5.54 -29.82 -17.25
N GLN A 379 -6.24 -28.73 -17.62
CA GLN A 379 -6.95 -27.89 -16.67
C GLN A 379 -8.06 -28.65 -15.95
N ALA A 380 -8.85 -29.44 -16.67
CA ALA A 380 -9.96 -30.21 -16.10
C ALA A 380 -9.45 -31.28 -15.14
N TYR A 381 -8.38 -31.99 -15.50
CA TYR A 381 -7.71 -32.94 -14.62
C TYR A 381 -7.18 -32.30 -13.34
N HIS A 382 -6.51 -31.13 -13.46
CA HIS A 382 -6.01 -30.41 -12.29
C HIS A 382 -7.14 -29.94 -11.35
N ILE A 383 -8.26 -29.45 -11.89
CA ILE A 383 -9.38 -28.96 -11.09
C ILE A 383 -10.18 -30.11 -10.47
N THR A 384 -10.68 -31.02 -11.31
CA THR A 384 -11.60 -32.07 -10.86
C THR A 384 -10.82 -33.24 -10.26
N GLY A 385 -9.86 -33.80 -11.00
CA GLY A 385 -9.12 -34.99 -10.57
C GLY A 385 -8.17 -34.73 -9.40
N ARG A 386 -7.54 -33.54 -9.35
CA ARG A 386 -6.54 -33.20 -8.32
C ARG A 386 -7.04 -32.23 -7.23
N GLY A 387 -8.19 -31.61 -7.44
CA GLY A 387 -8.80 -30.68 -6.47
C GLY A 387 -8.17 -29.29 -6.43
N TRP A 388 -7.40 -28.88 -7.44
CA TRP A 388 -6.74 -27.57 -7.47
C TRP A 388 -7.70 -26.44 -7.87
N CYS A 389 -7.31 -25.20 -7.59
CA CYS A 389 -8.10 -24.04 -8.00
C CYS A 389 -8.16 -23.86 -9.52
N ASP A 390 -7.10 -24.27 -10.23
CA ASP A 390 -6.91 -24.06 -11.65
C ASP A 390 -5.72 -24.91 -12.15
N ILE A 391 -5.44 -24.86 -13.46
CA ILE A 391 -4.23 -25.43 -14.05
C ILE A 391 -2.96 -25.03 -13.26
N GLY A 392 -2.03 -25.96 -13.05
CA GLY A 392 -0.88 -25.74 -12.16
C GLY A 392 0.10 -24.65 -12.61
N TYR A 393 0.23 -24.45 -13.93
CA TYR A 393 1.22 -23.57 -14.55
C TYR A 393 0.71 -22.14 -14.75
N ASN A 394 1.60 -21.16 -14.69
CA ASN A 394 1.27 -19.77 -15.02
C ASN A 394 1.15 -19.56 -16.53
N PHE A 395 2.03 -20.18 -17.31
CA PHE A 395 2.04 -20.11 -18.76
C PHE A 395 2.35 -21.47 -19.38
N LEU A 396 1.75 -21.72 -20.54
CA LEU A 396 2.06 -22.89 -21.38
C LEU A 396 2.53 -22.42 -22.76
N VAL A 397 3.42 -23.19 -23.39
CA VAL A 397 4.00 -22.86 -24.70
C VAL A 397 3.97 -24.09 -25.60
N ASP A 398 3.28 -24.00 -26.74
CA ASP A 398 3.23 -25.11 -27.71
C ASP A 398 4.52 -25.24 -28.56
N LYS A 399 4.59 -26.28 -29.40
CA LYS A 399 5.73 -26.54 -30.28
C LYS A 399 5.93 -25.49 -31.38
N TRP A 400 4.92 -24.67 -31.66
CA TRP A 400 4.98 -23.55 -32.60
C TRP A 400 5.34 -22.22 -31.91
N GLY A 401 5.45 -22.21 -30.58
CA GLY A 401 5.79 -21.04 -29.78
C GLY A 401 4.58 -20.17 -29.41
N ASN A 402 3.34 -20.62 -29.58
CA ASN A 402 2.19 -19.89 -29.04
C ASN A 402 2.21 -19.97 -27.52
N VAL A 403 2.01 -18.84 -26.85
CA VAL A 403 1.98 -18.75 -25.39
C VAL A 403 0.53 -18.68 -24.94
N TYR A 404 0.16 -19.45 -23.93
CA TYR A 404 -1.17 -19.49 -23.34
C TYR A 404 -1.11 -19.03 -21.89
N GLU A 405 -2.05 -18.18 -21.48
CA GLU A 405 -2.24 -17.85 -20.07
C GLU A 405 -2.84 -19.07 -19.36
N GLY A 406 -2.07 -19.69 -18.48
CA GLY A 406 -2.55 -20.71 -17.55
C GLY A 406 -3.34 -20.03 -16.45
N ARG A 407 -2.82 -20.03 -15.21
CA ARG A 407 -3.51 -19.37 -14.08
C ARG A 407 -3.89 -17.92 -14.37
N ALA A 408 -5.15 -17.57 -14.11
CA ALA A 408 -5.70 -16.26 -14.40
C ALA A 408 -4.91 -15.12 -13.75
N ASN A 409 -4.68 -14.04 -14.49
CA ASN A 409 -3.91 -12.84 -14.10
C ASN A 409 -2.39 -13.04 -13.98
N SER A 410 -1.85 -14.21 -14.41
CA SER A 410 -0.40 -14.47 -14.39
C SER A 410 0.39 -13.45 -15.23
N GLY A 411 -0.26 -12.81 -16.21
CA GLY A 411 0.34 -11.74 -17.00
C GLY A 411 0.53 -10.41 -16.29
N THR A 412 -0.20 -10.15 -15.20
CA THR A 412 -0.17 -8.86 -14.50
C THR A 412 0.29 -8.98 -13.05
N GLN A 413 0.22 -10.18 -12.46
CA GLN A 413 0.51 -10.43 -11.05
C GLN A 413 1.41 -11.67 -10.86
N PRO A 414 2.15 -11.78 -9.74
CA PRO A 414 2.92 -12.98 -9.41
C PRO A 414 1.99 -14.02 -8.75
N VAL A 415 1.06 -14.55 -9.55
CA VAL A 415 0.06 -15.54 -9.14
C VAL A 415 0.77 -16.85 -8.75
N ILE A 416 0.43 -17.39 -7.59
CA ILE A 416 1.02 -18.63 -7.07
C ILE A 416 0.45 -19.82 -7.84
N GLY A 417 1.35 -20.62 -8.41
CA GLY A 417 1.03 -21.86 -9.13
C GLY A 417 0.92 -23.09 -8.24
N VAL A 418 0.72 -24.22 -8.90
CA VAL A 418 0.91 -25.57 -8.33
C VAL A 418 1.73 -26.35 -9.35
N HIS A 419 2.99 -25.97 -9.49
CA HIS A 419 3.90 -26.49 -10.51
C HIS A 419 5.29 -26.85 -9.97
N ALA A 420 5.63 -26.56 -8.71
CA ALA A 420 6.86 -27.02 -8.08
C ALA A 420 6.70 -26.99 -6.56
N GLY A 421 6.45 -28.13 -5.93
CA GLY A 421 6.19 -28.23 -4.49
C GLY A 421 7.29 -27.56 -3.65
N GLY A 422 6.90 -26.62 -2.77
CA GLY A 422 7.83 -25.83 -1.96
C GLY A 422 8.53 -24.68 -2.70
N PHE A 423 8.26 -24.54 -4.00
CA PHE A 423 8.81 -23.53 -4.90
C PHE A 423 7.74 -22.76 -5.68
N ASN A 424 6.44 -22.94 -5.40
CA ASN A 424 5.37 -22.25 -6.12
C ASN A 424 5.36 -20.74 -5.79
N THR A 425 5.45 -20.39 -4.50
CA THR A 425 5.41 -18.99 -4.06
C THR A 425 6.58 -18.18 -4.62
N SER A 426 6.28 -17.03 -5.24
CA SER A 426 7.29 -16.13 -5.84
C SER A 426 8.07 -16.76 -7.01
N THR A 427 7.55 -17.79 -7.68
CA THR A 427 8.07 -18.24 -8.97
C THR A 427 7.01 -18.17 -10.07
N VAL A 428 7.45 -18.24 -11.32
CA VAL A 428 6.57 -18.34 -12.49
C VAL A 428 6.85 -19.67 -13.19
N GLY A 429 5.84 -20.51 -13.29
CA GLY A 429 5.89 -21.79 -14.01
C GLY A 429 5.59 -21.60 -15.49
N VAL A 430 6.53 -21.97 -16.35
CA VAL A 430 6.37 -21.97 -17.82
C VAL A 430 6.51 -23.40 -18.33
N SER A 431 5.41 -23.99 -18.80
CA SER A 431 5.39 -25.38 -19.27
C SER A 431 5.41 -25.47 -20.79
N MET A 432 6.33 -26.25 -21.35
CA MET A 432 6.35 -26.58 -22.76
C MET A 432 5.39 -27.74 -23.02
N LEU A 433 4.38 -27.54 -23.85
CA LEU A 433 3.39 -28.55 -24.17
C LEU A 433 4.04 -29.69 -24.97
N GLY A 434 4.07 -30.89 -24.37
CA GLY A 434 4.61 -32.11 -24.95
C GLY A 434 5.71 -32.80 -24.12
N ASP A 435 6.30 -33.85 -24.67
CA ASP A 435 7.39 -34.62 -24.04
C ASP A 435 8.76 -34.26 -24.64
N TYR A 436 9.67 -33.78 -23.78
CA TYR A 436 11.03 -33.39 -24.14
C TYR A 436 12.08 -34.24 -23.41
N SER A 437 11.69 -35.46 -23.00
CA SER A 437 12.57 -36.50 -22.44
C SER A 437 13.78 -36.76 -23.36
N SER A 438 13.53 -36.88 -24.66
CA SER A 438 14.52 -37.11 -25.73
C SER A 438 14.42 -36.13 -26.90
N THR A 439 13.27 -35.46 -27.06
CA THR A 439 13.04 -34.46 -28.11
C THR A 439 13.56 -33.08 -27.67
N THR A 440 14.21 -32.34 -28.57
CA THR A 440 14.61 -30.95 -28.30
C THR A 440 13.46 -30.00 -28.61
N PRO A 441 13.11 -29.05 -27.72
CA PRO A 441 12.10 -28.02 -28.01
C PRO A 441 12.45 -27.22 -29.27
N SER A 442 11.43 -26.86 -30.06
CA SER A 442 11.64 -26.08 -31.28
C SER A 442 12.25 -24.71 -30.96
N ALA A 443 12.91 -24.09 -31.93
CA ALA A 443 13.45 -22.73 -31.75
C ALA A 443 12.35 -21.72 -31.38
N ALA A 444 11.13 -21.90 -31.89
CA ALA A 444 9.98 -21.06 -31.56
C ALA A 444 9.54 -21.23 -30.10
N THR A 445 9.47 -22.47 -29.61
CA THR A 445 9.19 -22.76 -28.20
C THR A 445 10.26 -22.15 -27.29
N GLN A 446 11.55 -22.36 -27.60
CA GLN A 446 12.66 -21.78 -26.83
C GLN A 446 12.59 -20.24 -26.76
N GLU A 447 12.33 -19.59 -27.89
CA GLU A 447 12.20 -18.14 -27.98
C GLU A 447 11.00 -17.63 -27.15
N SER A 448 9.85 -18.29 -27.23
CA SER A 448 8.66 -17.90 -26.48
C SER A 448 8.82 -18.10 -24.98
N VAL A 449 9.44 -19.19 -24.54
CA VAL A 449 9.80 -19.38 -23.12
C VAL A 449 10.74 -18.28 -22.65
N ALA A 450 11.77 -17.94 -23.43
CA ALA A 450 12.69 -16.85 -23.11
C ALA A 450 11.98 -15.48 -23.04
N ARG A 451 11.00 -15.21 -23.90
CA ARG A 451 10.19 -13.98 -23.88
C ARG A 451 9.29 -13.88 -22.66
N VAL A 452 8.61 -14.97 -22.28
CA VAL A 452 7.81 -15.01 -21.06
C VAL A 452 8.69 -14.76 -19.84
N ILE A 453 9.82 -15.45 -19.73
CA ILE A 453 10.78 -15.28 -18.64
C ILE A 453 11.28 -13.83 -18.59
N ALA A 454 11.73 -13.26 -19.72
CA ALA A 454 12.22 -11.88 -19.78
C ALA A 454 11.15 -10.87 -19.38
N TRP A 455 9.93 -11.00 -19.91
CA TRP A 455 8.79 -10.14 -19.60
C TRP A 455 8.43 -10.16 -18.12
N ARG A 456 8.28 -11.35 -17.54
CA ARG A 456 7.91 -11.49 -16.13
C ARG A 456 9.05 -11.03 -15.23
N LEU A 457 10.27 -11.52 -15.41
CA LEU A 457 11.40 -11.24 -14.52
C LEU A 457 11.89 -9.78 -14.58
N ALA A 458 11.86 -9.12 -15.76
CA ALA A 458 12.27 -7.72 -15.88
C ALA A 458 11.45 -6.78 -14.98
N SER A 459 10.15 -7.05 -14.87
CA SER A 459 9.21 -6.26 -14.05
C SER A 459 9.53 -6.34 -12.55
N TYR A 460 10.31 -7.33 -12.13
CA TYR A 460 10.76 -7.52 -10.74
C TYR A 460 12.27 -7.39 -10.59
N HIS A 461 12.95 -6.84 -11.60
CA HIS A 461 14.39 -6.64 -11.64
C HIS A 461 15.20 -7.93 -11.38
N ARG A 462 14.77 -9.08 -11.91
CA ARG A 462 15.55 -10.33 -11.77
C ARG A 462 16.43 -10.54 -12.99
N ASP A 463 17.72 -10.80 -12.75
CA ASP A 463 18.64 -11.20 -13.82
C ASP A 463 18.52 -12.73 -14.06
N PRO A 464 18.07 -13.17 -15.25
CA PRO A 464 17.92 -14.60 -15.58
C PRO A 464 19.20 -15.43 -15.47
N MET A 465 20.36 -14.78 -15.51
CA MET A 465 21.67 -15.42 -15.38
C MET A 465 22.21 -15.45 -13.95
N SER A 466 21.49 -14.87 -12.98
CA SER A 466 21.93 -14.77 -11.59
C SER A 466 21.37 -15.87 -10.69
N THR A 467 21.82 -15.88 -9.44
CA THR A 467 21.27 -16.69 -8.34
C THR A 467 20.64 -15.77 -7.30
N VAL A 468 19.57 -16.24 -6.66
CA VAL A 468 18.82 -15.53 -5.62
C VAL A 468 18.71 -16.37 -4.36
N GLY A 469 18.68 -15.73 -3.19
CA GLY A 469 18.31 -16.41 -1.95
C GLY A 469 16.82 -16.75 -1.98
N TYR A 470 16.48 -18.03 -1.91
CA TYR A 470 15.10 -18.51 -1.91
C TYR A 470 14.82 -19.29 -0.63
N THR A 471 13.74 -18.96 0.07
CA THR A 471 13.32 -19.68 1.28
C THR A 471 12.19 -20.65 0.93
N THR A 472 12.51 -21.93 0.85
CA THR A 472 11.53 -23.01 0.64
C THR A 472 11.00 -23.51 1.98
N GLN A 473 9.75 -23.94 2.01
CA GLN A 473 9.17 -24.69 3.14
C GLN A 473 9.38 -26.20 2.98
N GLY A 474 10.14 -26.64 1.98
CA GLY A 474 10.09 -28.00 1.49
C GLY A 474 8.73 -28.31 0.85
N GLY A 475 8.52 -29.56 0.50
CA GLY A 475 7.32 -30.04 -0.15
C GLY A 475 7.46 -31.53 -0.46
N GLU A 476 6.35 -32.17 -0.82
CA GLU A 476 6.35 -33.52 -1.36
C GLU A 476 7.32 -33.60 -2.55
N ASN A 477 8.18 -34.62 -2.55
CA ASN A 477 9.26 -34.83 -3.54
C ASN A 477 10.29 -33.69 -3.74
N SER A 478 10.30 -32.66 -2.89
CA SER A 478 11.29 -31.58 -2.95
C SER A 478 12.69 -32.11 -2.62
N ARG A 479 13.71 -31.66 -3.35
CA ARG A 479 15.13 -31.94 -3.04
C ARG A 479 15.62 -31.21 -1.78
N PHE A 480 14.85 -30.23 -1.30
CA PHE A 480 15.24 -29.34 -0.22
C PHE A 480 14.19 -29.38 0.90
N GLY A 481 14.67 -29.54 2.14
CA GLY A 481 13.85 -29.29 3.33
C GLY A 481 13.66 -27.79 3.61
N PRO A 482 12.87 -27.42 4.64
CA PRO A 482 12.64 -26.03 5.00
C PRO A 482 13.94 -25.26 5.26
N GLY A 483 14.14 -24.13 4.58
CA GLY A 483 15.34 -23.32 4.73
C GLY A 483 15.61 -22.37 3.55
N THR A 484 16.67 -21.57 3.68
CA THR A 484 17.11 -20.66 2.61
C THR A 484 18.24 -21.27 1.79
N ILE A 485 18.07 -21.31 0.47
CA ILE A 485 19.04 -21.82 -0.50
C ILE A 485 19.42 -20.75 -1.52
N ALA A 486 20.54 -20.95 -2.23
CA ALA A 486 20.86 -20.17 -3.42
C ALA A 486 20.25 -20.86 -4.65
N LEU A 487 19.20 -20.27 -5.21
CA LEU A 487 18.48 -20.79 -6.37
C LEU A 487 18.87 -20.01 -7.63
N PRO A 488 19.26 -20.66 -8.75
CA PRO A 488 19.34 -19.96 -10.03
C PRO A 488 17.99 -19.30 -10.37
N VAL A 489 18.01 -18.08 -10.90
CA VAL A 489 16.77 -17.34 -11.20
C VAL A 489 15.91 -18.03 -12.28
N VAL A 490 16.51 -18.86 -13.12
CA VAL A 490 15.79 -19.75 -14.03
C VAL A 490 16.28 -21.17 -13.80
N VAL A 491 15.36 -22.08 -13.55
CA VAL A 491 15.63 -23.49 -13.26
C VAL A 491 14.73 -24.41 -14.07
N GLY A 492 15.17 -25.64 -14.30
CA GLY A 492 14.26 -26.71 -14.69
C GLY A 492 13.60 -27.29 -13.44
N HIS A 493 12.43 -27.90 -13.57
CA HIS A 493 11.73 -28.48 -12.42
C HIS A 493 12.57 -29.49 -11.62
N ARG A 494 13.36 -30.32 -12.32
CA ARG A 494 14.32 -31.26 -11.72
C ARG A 494 15.39 -30.64 -10.83
N ASP A 495 15.62 -29.33 -10.92
CA ASP A 495 16.57 -28.64 -10.04
C ASP A 495 15.99 -28.44 -8.63
N THR A 496 14.66 -28.46 -8.48
CA THR A 496 13.94 -28.25 -7.21
C THR A 496 13.32 -29.54 -6.65
N ALA A 497 12.94 -30.49 -7.50
CA ALA A 497 12.26 -31.73 -7.10
C ALA A 497 12.88 -32.99 -7.74
N TYR A 498 12.55 -34.19 -7.25
CA TYR A 498 12.98 -35.47 -7.84
C TYR A 498 12.08 -35.89 -9.01
N THR A 499 12.17 -35.16 -10.12
CA THR A 499 11.39 -35.37 -11.36
C THR A 499 12.31 -35.44 -12.58
N ALA A 500 11.84 -36.05 -13.67
CA ALA A 500 12.48 -35.95 -14.98
C ALA A 500 12.16 -34.64 -15.70
N CYS A 501 11.14 -33.89 -15.29
CA CYS A 501 10.74 -32.61 -15.89
C CYS A 501 11.90 -31.57 -15.85
N PRO A 502 12.18 -30.80 -16.93
CA PRO A 502 11.44 -30.64 -18.19
C PRO A 502 11.93 -31.58 -19.32
N GLY A 503 12.34 -32.81 -19.00
CA GLY A 503 12.97 -33.74 -19.94
C GLY A 503 14.42 -33.37 -20.31
N ASN A 504 15.21 -34.32 -20.83
CA ASN A 504 16.64 -34.06 -21.09
C ASN A 504 16.85 -33.07 -22.24
N GLY A 505 16.00 -33.12 -23.27
CA GLY A 505 16.04 -32.17 -24.38
C GLY A 505 15.63 -30.75 -23.94
N GLY A 506 14.61 -30.62 -23.09
CA GLY A 506 14.20 -29.34 -22.51
C GLY A 506 15.24 -28.78 -21.54
N TYR A 507 15.83 -29.63 -20.70
CA TYR A 507 16.85 -29.21 -19.74
C TYR A 507 18.14 -28.75 -20.44
N ALA A 508 18.53 -29.41 -21.53
CA ALA A 508 19.74 -29.07 -22.31
C ALA A 508 19.72 -27.64 -22.89
N VAL A 509 18.53 -27.07 -23.15
CA VAL A 509 18.38 -25.73 -23.74
C VAL A 509 18.22 -24.61 -22.71
N LEU A 510 18.17 -24.91 -21.40
CA LEU A 510 17.98 -23.89 -20.36
C LEU A 510 19.05 -22.79 -20.38
N GLY A 511 20.31 -23.12 -20.69
CA GLY A 511 21.38 -22.13 -20.80
C GLY A 511 21.15 -21.12 -21.94
N ALA A 512 20.61 -21.59 -23.07
CA ALA A 512 20.26 -20.76 -24.21
C ALA A 512 19.05 -19.86 -23.89
N ILE A 513 18.03 -20.43 -23.23
CA ILE A 513 16.85 -19.69 -22.76
C ILE A 513 17.25 -18.56 -21.78
N LYS A 514 18.11 -18.85 -20.80
CA LYS A 514 18.61 -17.83 -19.84
C LYS A 514 19.33 -16.69 -20.55
N SER A 515 20.24 -17.03 -21.45
CA SER A 515 21.03 -16.06 -22.21
C SER A 515 20.14 -15.20 -23.10
N ARG A 516 19.16 -15.83 -23.76
CA ARG A 516 18.20 -15.14 -24.62
C ARG A 516 17.26 -14.25 -23.81
N ALA A 517 16.75 -14.73 -22.67
CA ALA A 517 15.92 -13.93 -21.77
C ALA A 517 16.68 -12.67 -21.31
N ARG A 518 17.94 -12.81 -20.89
CA ARG A 518 18.77 -11.66 -20.51
C ARG A 518 19.00 -10.68 -21.67
N ALA A 519 19.22 -11.19 -22.88
CA ALA A 519 19.34 -10.35 -24.07
C ALA A 519 18.04 -9.60 -24.39
N LEU A 520 16.88 -10.23 -24.19
CA LEU A 520 15.56 -9.61 -24.36
C LEU A 520 15.26 -8.54 -23.31
N ILE A 521 15.77 -8.70 -22.06
CA ILE A 521 15.74 -7.65 -21.04
C ILE A 521 16.55 -6.44 -21.50
N GLY A 522 17.70 -6.66 -22.13
CA GLY A 522 18.54 -5.59 -22.67
C GLY A 522 19.10 -4.72 -21.54
N ALA A 523 18.80 -3.43 -21.55
CA ALA A 523 19.27 -2.50 -20.53
C ALA A 523 18.35 -2.54 -19.29
N GLY A 524 18.93 -2.61 -18.08
CA GLY A 524 18.12 -2.60 -16.86
C GLY A 524 18.94 -2.60 -15.58
N PHE A 525 18.31 -2.13 -14.49
CA PHE A 525 18.76 -2.43 -13.13
C PHE A 525 18.29 -3.84 -12.76
N VAL A 526 19.21 -4.64 -12.25
CA VAL A 526 18.94 -6.00 -11.82
C VAL A 526 19.37 -6.24 -10.38
N ASN A 527 18.53 -6.96 -9.66
CA ASN A 527 18.62 -7.23 -8.24
C ASN A 527 18.94 -5.99 -7.38
N PRO A 528 18.26 -4.83 -7.61
CA PRO A 528 18.46 -3.66 -6.81
C PRO A 528 17.98 -3.89 -5.37
N ALA A 529 18.77 -3.43 -4.41
CA ALA A 529 18.46 -3.47 -2.99
C ALA A 529 19.12 -2.28 -2.29
N THR A 530 18.62 -1.87 -1.13
CA THR A 530 19.30 -0.88 -0.28
C THR A 530 20.24 -1.55 0.70
N THR A 531 21.40 -0.93 0.98
CA THR A 531 22.34 -1.41 1.99
C THR A 531 21.76 -1.47 3.40
N THR A 532 20.74 -0.65 3.67
CA THR A 532 19.96 -0.67 4.90
C THR A 532 18.56 -0.10 4.64
N THR A 533 17.57 -0.50 5.44
CA THR A 533 16.23 0.11 5.47
C THR A 533 16.08 1.17 6.56
N SER A 534 17.11 1.37 7.39
CA SER A 534 17.14 2.37 8.45
C SER A 534 18.53 2.98 8.65
N MET A 535 18.59 4.28 8.92
CA MET A 535 19.83 5.02 9.19
C MET A 535 19.62 6.07 10.28
N GLY A 536 20.68 6.46 10.98
CA GLY A 536 20.66 7.62 11.87
C GLY A 536 20.71 8.94 11.08
N ILE A 537 20.33 10.05 11.71
CA ILE A 537 20.57 11.40 11.18
C ILE A 537 22.05 11.54 10.79
N GLY A 538 22.31 12.00 9.56
CA GLY A 538 23.67 12.16 9.02
C GLY A 538 24.33 10.86 8.57
N GLY A 539 23.64 9.72 8.63
CA GLY A 539 24.04 8.47 8.01
C GLY A 539 23.91 8.49 6.49
N SER A 540 24.22 7.39 5.83
CA SER A 540 24.05 7.24 4.37
C SER A 540 23.42 5.90 4.03
N VAL A 541 22.78 5.83 2.87
CA VAL A 541 22.21 4.60 2.31
C VAL A 541 22.56 4.52 0.84
N SER A 542 22.92 3.33 0.37
CA SER A 542 23.20 3.09 -1.04
C SER A 542 22.18 2.13 -1.63
N VAL A 543 21.78 2.37 -2.87
CA VAL A 543 21.13 1.39 -3.73
C VAL A 543 22.23 0.59 -4.41
N THR A 544 22.28 -0.70 -4.13
CA THR A 544 23.18 -1.69 -4.73
C THR A 544 22.44 -2.55 -5.73
N GLY A 545 23.13 -3.12 -6.71
CA GLY A 545 22.57 -4.03 -7.71
C GLY A 545 23.49 -4.15 -8.92
N GLY A 546 23.06 -4.92 -9.92
CA GLY A 546 23.70 -4.98 -11.22
C GLY A 546 23.09 -4.00 -12.23
N VAL A 547 23.86 -3.68 -13.26
CA VAL A 547 23.43 -2.89 -14.42
C VAL A 547 23.85 -3.65 -15.68
N ILE A 548 22.91 -4.01 -16.56
CA ILE A 548 23.22 -4.94 -17.67
C ILE A 548 24.13 -4.30 -18.74
N THR A 549 23.77 -3.13 -19.29
CA THR A 549 24.49 -2.49 -20.42
C THR A 549 25.04 -1.09 -20.10
N GLY A 550 25.15 -0.75 -18.81
CA GLY A 550 25.43 0.60 -18.33
C GLY A 550 24.20 1.51 -18.39
N ALA A 551 24.17 2.54 -17.53
CA ALA A 551 23.01 3.42 -17.37
C ALA A 551 23.42 4.81 -16.86
N SER A 552 22.79 5.86 -17.38
CA SER A 552 22.70 7.15 -16.69
C SER A 552 21.47 7.12 -15.78
N TRP A 553 21.60 7.52 -14.53
CA TRP A 553 20.55 7.35 -13.53
C TRP A 553 20.31 8.59 -12.67
N SER A 554 19.12 8.66 -12.07
CA SER A 554 18.70 9.66 -11.10
C SER A 554 18.03 8.95 -9.93
N LEU A 555 18.58 9.13 -8.73
CA LEU A 555 17.99 8.73 -7.45
C LEU A 555 17.25 9.94 -6.86
N ALA A 556 15.92 9.91 -6.88
CA ALA A 556 15.08 10.87 -6.18
C ALA A 556 14.80 10.37 -4.75
N VAL A 557 15.07 11.20 -3.75
CA VAL A 557 14.73 10.97 -2.36
C VAL A 557 13.52 11.82 -2.04
N THR A 558 12.38 11.19 -1.81
CA THR A 558 11.10 11.84 -1.55
C THR A 558 10.74 11.64 -0.09
N ASP A 559 10.48 12.73 0.63
CA ASP A 559 9.89 12.63 1.96
C ASP A 559 8.44 12.13 1.81
N THR A 560 8.15 10.93 2.31
CA THR A 560 6.83 10.31 2.09
C THR A 560 5.71 11.05 2.82
N ARG A 561 6.05 11.94 3.75
CA ARG A 561 5.07 12.74 4.49
C ARG A 561 4.61 13.95 3.68
N THR A 562 5.51 14.59 2.95
CA THR A 562 5.15 15.81 2.20
C THR A 562 4.94 15.53 0.71
N GLY A 563 5.45 14.40 0.22
CA GLY A 563 5.53 14.12 -1.22
C GLY A 563 6.60 14.95 -1.94
N ILE A 564 7.39 15.74 -1.19
CA ILE A 564 8.43 16.61 -1.75
C ILE A 564 9.69 15.79 -1.99
N ILE A 565 10.30 15.96 -3.18
CA ILE A 565 11.64 15.46 -3.46
C ILE A 565 12.63 16.35 -2.71
N VAL A 566 13.24 15.80 -1.68
CA VAL A 566 14.16 16.52 -0.78
C VAL A 566 15.61 16.43 -1.23
N GLN A 567 15.94 15.45 -2.06
CA GLN A 567 17.25 15.33 -2.69
C GLN A 567 17.12 14.62 -4.03
N ARG A 568 17.96 15.02 -5.00
CA ARG A 568 18.15 14.28 -6.25
C ARG A 568 19.63 14.09 -6.49
N VAL A 569 20.04 12.82 -6.60
CA VAL A 569 21.41 12.44 -6.94
C VAL A 569 21.39 11.88 -8.35
N ASN A 570 22.23 12.41 -9.24
CA ASN A 570 22.37 11.89 -10.59
C ASN A 570 23.75 11.26 -10.75
N GLY A 571 23.87 10.25 -11.61
CA GLY A 571 25.13 9.62 -11.91
C GLY A 571 25.05 8.69 -13.10
N SER A 572 26.11 7.91 -13.30
CA SER A 572 26.16 6.88 -14.33
C SER A 572 26.90 5.66 -13.81
N SER A 573 26.49 4.48 -14.26
CA SER A 573 27.13 3.20 -13.93
C SER A 573 27.43 2.45 -15.21
N GLY A 574 28.60 1.82 -15.31
CA GLY A 574 28.91 0.86 -16.38
C GLY A 574 28.17 -0.46 -16.18
N ALA A 575 28.34 -1.40 -17.12
CA ALA A 575 27.84 -2.75 -16.96
C ALA A 575 28.50 -3.43 -15.74
N SER A 576 27.70 -4.00 -14.85
CA SER A 576 28.16 -4.67 -13.64
C SER A 576 27.23 -5.81 -13.25
N GLY A 577 27.80 -6.90 -12.72
CA GLY A 577 27.02 -8.01 -12.11
C GLY A 577 26.59 -7.74 -10.66
N GLY A 578 26.98 -6.59 -10.11
CA GLY A 578 26.72 -6.20 -8.72
C GLY A 578 27.62 -5.05 -8.27
N GLY A 579 27.15 -4.25 -7.30
CA GLY A 579 27.89 -3.13 -6.72
C GLY A 579 26.97 -1.98 -6.30
N THR A 580 27.55 -0.87 -5.85
CA THR A 580 26.78 0.36 -5.56
C THR A 580 26.39 1.05 -6.87
N ILE A 581 25.11 1.31 -7.06
CA ILE A 581 24.58 2.09 -8.18
C ILE A 581 24.51 3.56 -7.78
N ALA A 582 23.82 3.87 -6.69
CA ALA A 582 23.59 5.23 -6.22
C ALA A 582 23.68 5.32 -4.69
N THR A 583 24.13 6.46 -4.16
CA THR A 583 24.21 6.71 -2.71
C THR A 583 23.49 8.00 -2.37
N TRP A 584 22.66 7.96 -1.33
CA TRP A 584 22.19 9.13 -0.63
C TRP A 584 22.96 9.28 0.69
N ASP A 585 23.58 10.43 0.89
CA ASP A 585 24.40 10.78 2.06
C ASP A 585 23.59 11.25 3.27
N GLY A 586 22.27 11.07 3.25
CA GLY A 586 21.37 11.51 4.32
C GLY A 586 21.16 13.01 4.42
N LYS A 587 21.61 13.78 3.43
CA LYS A 587 21.50 15.24 3.43
C LYS A 587 20.55 15.74 2.34
N VAL A 588 19.99 16.92 2.59
CA VAL A 588 19.29 17.72 1.58
C VAL A 588 20.29 18.61 0.83
N PRO A 589 19.94 19.21 -0.33
CA PRO A 589 20.85 20.04 -1.13
C PRO A 589 21.57 21.16 -0.36
N ALA A 590 20.95 21.68 0.70
CA ALA A 590 21.56 22.69 1.58
C ALA A 590 22.72 22.17 2.46
N GLY A 591 23.03 20.87 2.40
CA GLY A 591 24.08 20.21 3.20
C GLY A 591 23.64 19.81 4.62
N THR A 592 22.44 20.21 5.04
CA THR A 592 21.84 19.81 6.32
C THR A 592 21.39 18.34 6.28
N ALA A 593 21.54 17.64 7.40
CA ALA A 593 21.02 16.28 7.53
C ALA A 593 19.49 16.26 7.45
N ALA A 594 18.94 15.33 6.67
CA ALA A 594 17.51 15.09 6.60
C ALA A 594 16.97 14.65 7.96
N GLY A 595 15.76 15.11 8.29
CA GLY A 595 15.16 14.82 9.60
C GLY A 595 14.67 13.39 9.74
N PRO A 596 14.42 12.92 10.97
CA PRO A 596 13.81 11.62 11.21
C PRO A 596 12.49 11.48 10.45
N GLY A 597 12.26 10.33 9.84
CA GLY A 597 11.09 10.07 8.99
C GLY A 597 11.35 8.99 7.94
N THR A 598 10.29 8.61 7.22
CA THR A 598 10.40 7.66 6.10
C THR A 598 10.58 8.41 4.79
N TYR A 599 11.55 7.97 4.00
CA TYR A 599 11.87 8.52 2.69
C TYR A 599 11.73 7.43 1.63
N ARG A 600 11.07 7.75 0.52
CA ARG A 600 11.04 6.90 -0.67
C ARG A 600 12.25 7.22 -1.52
N LEU A 601 13.00 6.20 -1.88
CA LEU A 601 14.09 6.26 -2.83
C LEU A 601 13.57 5.71 -4.15
N THR A 602 13.52 6.55 -5.18
CA THR A 602 13.12 6.18 -6.55
C THR A 602 14.34 6.32 -7.46
N LEU A 603 14.90 5.19 -7.88
CA LEU A 603 16.00 5.12 -8.84
C LEU A 603 15.42 4.96 -10.26
N THR A 604 15.68 5.94 -11.09
CA THR A 604 15.33 5.94 -12.52
C THR A 604 16.60 5.92 -13.35
N GLY A 605 16.55 5.39 -14.57
CA GLY A 605 17.71 5.40 -15.45
C GLY A 605 17.38 5.30 -16.93
N THR A 606 18.38 5.57 -17.74
CA THR A 606 18.33 5.51 -19.21
C THR A 606 19.61 4.89 -19.77
N TYR A 607 19.48 4.19 -20.90
CA TYR A 607 20.57 3.74 -21.75
C TYR A 607 20.28 4.18 -23.19
N GLY A 608 21.00 5.18 -23.68
CA GLY A 608 20.64 5.84 -24.94
C GLY A 608 19.22 6.42 -24.86
N ALA A 609 18.33 5.99 -25.76
CA ALA A 609 16.92 6.37 -25.77
C ALA A 609 16.02 5.46 -24.89
N THR A 610 16.55 4.35 -24.36
CA THR A 610 15.76 3.38 -23.60
C THR A 610 15.64 3.80 -22.14
N THR A 611 14.41 3.98 -21.66
CA THR A 611 14.12 4.19 -20.23
C THR A 611 14.07 2.86 -19.50
N LEU A 612 14.85 2.74 -18.43
CA LEU A 612 14.90 1.54 -17.59
C LEU A 612 13.67 1.47 -16.67
N VAL A 613 13.28 0.25 -16.29
CA VAL A 613 12.29 0.03 -15.22
C VAL A 613 12.79 0.71 -13.93
N PRO A 614 12.02 1.64 -13.32
CA PRO A 614 12.41 2.29 -12.07
C PRO A 614 12.42 1.31 -10.91
N TYR A 615 13.39 1.46 -10.01
CA TYR A 615 13.40 0.77 -8.74
C TYR A 615 12.94 1.71 -7.62
N GLU A 616 12.01 1.27 -6.79
CA GLU A 616 11.54 2.02 -5.63
C GLU A 616 11.70 1.23 -4.34
N THR A 617 12.06 1.95 -3.27
CA THR A 617 12.13 1.40 -1.91
C THR A 617 11.97 2.52 -0.88
N THR A 618 11.88 2.16 0.41
CA THR A 618 11.79 3.12 1.51
C THR A 618 12.92 2.93 2.51
N VAL A 619 13.38 4.05 3.08
CA VAL A 619 14.41 4.10 4.13
C VAL A 619 13.90 4.98 5.27
N THR A 620 14.11 4.55 6.51
CA THR A 620 13.74 5.34 7.69
C THR A 620 14.96 6.03 8.30
N VAL A 621 14.92 7.35 8.44
CA VAL A 621 15.89 8.12 9.20
C VAL A 621 15.44 8.19 10.66
N THR A 622 16.35 7.93 11.59
CA THR A 622 16.09 7.86 13.04
C THR A 622 17.03 8.79 13.83
N GLY A 623 16.66 9.15 15.05
CA GLY A 623 17.46 10.01 15.94
C GLY A 623 16.75 11.31 16.33
N SER A 624 17.48 12.22 16.99
CA SER A 624 16.98 13.54 17.42
C SER A 624 17.77 14.68 16.79
N GLN A 625 17.07 15.75 16.41
CA GLN A 625 17.65 16.96 15.80
C GLN A 625 17.92 18.09 16.82
N ASN A 626 18.01 17.78 18.12
CA ASN A 626 18.13 18.79 19.16
C ASN A 626 19.36 19.71 18.95
N PRO A 627 19.16 21.04 18.77
CA PRO A 627 20.26 21.98 18.74
C PRO A 627 20.88 22.14 20.15
N PRO A 628 22.12 22.63 20.27
CA PRO A 628 22.70 23.02 21.55
C PRO A 628 21.80 23.99 22.32
N THR A 629 21.80 23.90 23.65
CA THR A 629 21.01 24.83 24.48
C THR A 629 21.69 26.19 24.52
N VAL A 630 20.94 27.25 24.18
CA VAL A 630 21.38 28.64 24.31
C VAL A 630 21.25 29.13 25.76
N ALA A 631 21.99 30.17 26.14
CA ALA A 631 21.89 30.75 27.47
C ALA A 631 20.53 31.46 27.68
N PRO A 632 19.88 31.33 28.85
CA PRO A 632 18.63 32.02 29.14
C PRO A 632 18.86 33.54 29.25
N VAL A 633 17.84 34.32 28.86
CA VAL A 633 17.76 35.77 29.06
C VAL A 633 16.60 36.08 30.02
N PRO A 634 16.71 37.09 30.90
CA PRO A 634 15.60 37.52 31.74
C PRO A 634 14.40 37.96 30.90
N LEU A 635 13.21 37.55 31.33
CA LEU A 635 11.95 37.98 30.75
C LEU A 635 11.46 39.15 31.60
N THR A 636 11.47 40.36 31.03
CA THR A 636 11.08 41.61 31.70
C THR A 636 9.73 42.09 31.18
N GLY A 637 8.95 42.72 32.08
CA GLY A 637 7.62 43.28 31.80
C GLY A 637 7.64 44.66 31.16
N ASP A 638 6.45 45.21 30.99
CA ASP A 638 6.13 46.57 30.47
C ASP A 638 6.35 46.70 28.95
N LEU A 639 5.64 45.87 28.19
CA LEU A 639 5.75 45.79 26.74
C LEU A 639 4.44 46.14 26.04
N GLY A 640 4.49 47.17 25.19
CA GLY A 640 3.43 47.44 24.22
C GLY A 640 3.50 46.49 23.02
N PHE A 641 2.34 46.24 22.41
CA PHE A 641 2.20 45.41 21.23
C PHE A 641 2.51 46.21 19.96
N VAL A 642 3.10 45.56 18.96
CA VAL A 642 3.22 46.07 17.60
C VAL A 642 2.56 45.07 16.66
N PRO A 643 1.41 45.41 16.07
CA PRO A 643 0.75 44.56 15.10
C PRO A 643 1.53 44.52 13.79
N MET A 644 1.53 43.36 13.11
CA MET A 644 2.13 43.23 11.79
C MET A 644 1.27 42.35 10.87
N THR A 645 1.58 42.37 9.57
CA THR A 645 1.03 41.37 8.65
C THR A 645 1.74 40.05 8.92
N PRO A 646 1.02 38.91 9.00
CA PRO A 646 1.63 37.62 9.30
C PRO A 646 2.83 37.29 8.41
N VAL A 647 3.96 36.91 9.01
CA VAL A 647 5.20 36.61 8.30
C VAL A 647 5.77 35.26 8.71
N ARG A 648 6.21 34.46 7.72
CA ARG A 648 6.76 33.14 7.96
C ARG A 648 8.21 33.22 8.43
N VAL A 649 8.48 32.62 9.59
CA VAL A 649 9.84 32.54 10.17
C VAL A 649 10.39 31.10 10.18
N LEU A 650 9.52 30.09 10.05
CA LEU A 650 9.92 28.69 9.90
C LEU A 650 8.98 27.95 8.96
N ASP A 651 9.56 27.14 8.08
CA ASP A 651 8.86 26.10 7.33
C ASP A 651 9.78 24.88 7.20
N THR A 652 9.48 23.80 7.92
CA THR A 652 10.34 22.61 7.88
C THR A 652 10.00 21.64 6.74
N ARG A 653 9.03 21.96 5.88
CA ARG A 653 8.60 21.08 4.78
C ARG A 653 9.60 21.04 3.61
N PRO A 654 10.13 22.18 3.10
CA PRO A 654 11.03 22.17 1.94
C PRO A 654 12.39 21.54 2.22
N SER A 655 12.80 21.46 3.50
CA SER A 655 14.13 21.04 3.93
C SER A 655 14.18 19.61 4.51
N ALA A 656 13.11 18.83 4.39
CA ALA A 656 12.98 17.50 5.03
C ALA A 656 13.14 17.50 6.57
N GLY A 657 13.13 18.68 7.19
CA GLY A 657 13.48 18.88 8.60
C GLY A 657 12.30 18.65 9.54
N ALA A 658 11.49 17.61 9.31
CA ALA A 658 10.46 17.28 10.29
C ALA A 658 11.12 17.00 11.64
N LEU A 659 10.53 17.58 12.67
CA LEU A 659 11.01 17.41 14.02
C LEU A 659 10.67 16.01 14.49
N GLY A 660 11.70 15.21 14.76
CA GLY A 660 11.56 13.84 15.26
C GLY A 660 11.04 13.75 16.70
N PRO A 661 11.01 12.55 17.29
CA PRO A 661 10.55 12.37 18.64
C PRO A 661 11.54 13.02 19.61
N ALA A 662 11.03 13.52 20.72
CA ALA A 662 11.80 14.24 21.73
C ALA A 662 12.75 15.31 21.16
N SER A 663 12.39 15.93 20.04
CA SER A 663 13.25 16.85 19.29
C SER A 663 12.77 18.30 19.38
N ARG A 664 13.72 19.21 19.42
CA ARG A 664 13.58 20.67 19.57
C ARG A 664 14.10 21.34 18.30
N VAL A 665 13.46 22.44 17.92
CA VAL A 665 13.99 23.46 17.02
C VAL A 665 13.96 24.79 17.75
N ASP A 666 15.03 25.57 17.64
CA ASP A 666 15.06 26.94 18.15
C ASP A 666 14.84 27.90 16.97
N VAL A 667 13.68 28.55 16.97
CA VAL A 667 13.21 29.42 15.89
C VAL A 667 13.70 30.84 16.16
N GLN A 668 14.47 31.41 15.24
CA GLN A 668 14.82 32.83 15.29
C GLN A 668 13.56 33.65 15.04
N VAL A 669 13.19 34.50 15.99
CA VAL A 669 11.98 35.34 15.89
C VAL A 669 12.30 36.82 16.04
N ALA A 670 13.30 37.21 16.84
CA ALA A 670 13.77 38.59 16.92
C ALA A 670 14.91 38.85 15.93
N GLY A 671 14.97 40.06 15.37
CA GLY A 671 15.99 40.47 14.40
C GLY A 671 15.82 39.88 13.00
N VAL A 672 14.67 39.28 12.70
CA VAL A 672 14.36 38.65 11.40
C VAL A 672 12.94 39.01 10.96
N ALA A 673 12.67 38.92 9.66
CA ALA A 673 11.32 39.00 9.09
C ALA A 673 10.50 40.25 9.51
N GLY A 674 11.16 41.37 9.82
CA GLY A 674 10.51 42.61 10.26
C GLY A 674 10.25 42.71 11.78
N VAL A 675 10.60 41.70 12.56
CA VAL A 675 10.60 41.76 14.03
C VAL A 675 11.95 42.34 14.51
N PRO A 676 11.96 43.45 15.27
CA PRO A 676 13.17 44.04 15.82
C PRO A 676 13.97 43.09 16.74
N ALA A 677 15.28 43.31 16.86
CA ALA A 677 16.15 42.49 17.70
C ALA A 677 15.88 42.65 19.21
N ASP A 678 15.27 43.75 19.62
CA ASP A 678 14.90 44.07 21.00
C ASP A 678 13.52 43.52 21.41
N ALA A 679 12.77 42.89 20.48
CA ALA A 679 11.49 42.25 20.79
C ALA A 679 11.64 41.22 21.93
N LYS A 680 10.75 41.30 22.93
CA LYS A 680 10.80 40.50 24.15
C LYS A 680 9.72 39.41 24.23
N ALA A 681 8.68 39.53 23.42
CA ALA A 681 7.69 38.47 23.19
C ALA A 681 7.13 38.58 21.77
N VAL A 682 6.52 37.50 21.28
CA VAL A 682 5.87 37.46 19.96
C VAL A 682 4.51 36.78 20.05
N ALA A 683 3.55 37.29 19.28
CA ALA A 683 2.33 36.59 18.93
C ALA A 683 2.60 35.77 17.66
N MET A 684 2.39 34.46 17.71
CA MET A 684 2.68 33.56 16.60
C MET A 684 1.62 32.46 16.46
N THR A 685 1.54 31.89 15.27
CA THR A 685 0.81 30.66 14.99
C THR A 685 1.81 29.55 14.67
N VAL A 686 1.68 28.42 15.36
CA VAL A 686 2.44 27.20 15.10
C VAL A 686 1.50 26.20 14.44
N THR A 687 1.88 25.70 13.27
CA THR A 687 1.12 24.67 12.53
C THR A 687 1.95 23.40 12.44
N ALA A 688 1.44 22.31 13.03
CA ALA A 688 1.97 20.97 12.85
C ALA A 688 1.37 20.36 11.58
N VAL A 689 2.21 19.81 10.70
CA VAL A 689 1.82 19.27 9.40
C VAL A 689 2.30 17.83 9.26
N ASN A 690 1.37 16.95 8.91
CA ASN A 690 1.57 15.53 8.68
C ASN A 690 2.39 14.82 9.78
N SER A 691 1.86 14.89 11.00
CA SER A 691 2.41 14.16 12.13
C SER A 691 2.35 12.65 11.88
N SER A 692 3.37 11.88 12.27
CA SER A 692 3.41 10.43 12.01
C SER A 692 2.72 9.60 13.09
N THR A 693 2.38 10.20 14.24
CA THR A 693 1.67 9.59 15.36
C THR A 693 0.90 10.67 16.13
N ILE A 694 0.09 10.28 17.10
CA ILE A 694 -0.50 11.24 18.06
C ILE A 694 0.65 11.85 18.85
N THR A 695 0.82 13.16 18.74
CA THR A 695 1.89 13.90 19.41
C THR A 695 1.45 15.31 19.78
N HIS A 696 2.32 16.04 20.46
CA HIS A 696 2.09 17.42 20.83
C HIS A 696 3.36 18.26 20.69
N VAL A 697 3.14 19.54 20.40
CA VAL A 697 4.17 20.56 20.34
C VAL A 697 4.15 21.38 21.62
N ARG A 698 5.32 21.68 22.16
CA ARG A 698 5.53 22.64 23.26
C ARG A 698 6.29 23.84 22.74
N ALA A 699 6.05 25.02 23.32
CA ALA A 699 6.76 26.25 22.97
C ALA A 699 7.19 27.01 24.23
N TRP A 700 8.39 27.57 24.23
CA TRP A 700 8.90 28.39 25.34
C TRP A 700 10.07 29.30 24.90
N PRO A 701 10.43 30.34 25.68
CA PRO A 701 11.58 31.19 25.38
C PRO A 701 12.87 30.37 25.39
N ALA A 702 13.68 30.46 24.33
CA ALA A 702 14.89 29.65 24.22
C ALA A 702 15.86 29.87 25.40
N GLY A 703 16.53 28.80 25.83
CA GLY A 703 17.42 28.79 27.00
C GLY A 703 16.71 28.66 28.35
N GLN A 704 15.39 28.85 28.42
CA GLN A 704 14.59 28.54 29.61
C GLN A 704 14.30 27.04 29.73
N ALA A 705 13.87 26.61 30.92
CA ALA A 705 13.44 25.24 31.15
C ALA A 705 12.21 24.89 30.29
N ARG A 706 12.23 23.69 29.69
CA ARG A 706 11.11 23.19 28.89
C ARG A 706 9.88 23.00 29.78
N PRO A 707 8.72 23.56 29.44
CA PRO A 707 7.49 23.36 30.19
C PRO A 707 6.90 21.96 29.96
N ASP A 708 5.97 21.54 30.82
CA ASP A 708 5.26 20.26 30.68
C ASP A 708 4.02 20.32 29.79
N ALA A 709 3.54 21.52 29.50
CA ALA A 709 2.33 21.78 28.74
C ALA A 709 2.54 21.76 27.23
N SER A 710 1.59 21.17 26.50
CA SER A 710 1.47 21.33 25.04
C SER A 710 0.83 22.68 24.70
N VAL A 711 1.26 23.30 23.61
CA VAL A 711 0.59 24.46 23.00
C VAL A 711 -0.25 24.04 21.79
N LEU A 712 -0.02 22.83 21.28
CA LEU A 712 -0.69 22.26 20.13
C LEU A 712 -0.65 20.73 20.23
N ASN A 713 -1.77 20.08 19.98
CA ASN A 713 -1.89 18.62 19.93
C ASN A 713 -2.32 18.20 18.52
N THR A 714 -1.74 17.12 17.99
CA THR A 714 -1.94 16.71 16.59
C THR A 714 -2.01 15.19 16.46
N ASP A 715 -2.91 14.75 15.58
CA ASP A 715 -3.12 13.35 15.23
C ASP A 715 -2.28 12.94 14.00
N PRO A 716 -2.06 11.64 13.77
CA PRO A 716 -1.34 11.16 12.59
C PRO A 716 -2.01 11.61 11.29
N GLY A 717 -1.22 12.06 10.31
CA GLY A 717 -1.73 12.50 9.00
C GLY A 717 -2.43 13.87 9.00
N ARG A 718 -2.58 14.52 10.15
CA ARG A 718 -3.36 15.77 10.27
C ARG A 718 -2.48 17.01 10.19
N THR A 719 -3.14 18.11 9.80
CA THR A 719 -2.61 19.47 9.97
C THR A 719 -3.40 20.14 11.09
N THR A 720 -2.71 20.66 12.09
CA THR A 720 -3.33 21.37 13.22
C THR A 720 -2.55 22.65 13.51
N ALA A 721 -3.25 23.76 13.69
CA ALA A 721 -2.69 25.05 14.07
C ALA A 721 -3.09 25.41 15.50
N GLY A 722 -2.17 26.03 16.22
CA GLY A 722 -2.40 26.65 17.53
C GLY A 722 -1.69 27.99 17.57
N SER A 723 -2.37 29.04 18.04
CA SER A 723 -1.72 30.34 18.21
C SER A 723 -1.38 30.60 19.67
N LEU A 724 -0.28 31.32 19.88
CA LEU A 724 0.19 31.67 21.19
C LEU A 724 0.96 33.00 21.19
N VAL A 725 0.90 33.70 22.32
CA VAL A 725 1.93 34.65 22.74
C VAL A 725 2.94 33.95 23.64
N VAL A 726 4.23 34.16 23.35
CA VAL A 726 5.36 33.55 24.08
C VAL A 726 6.53 34.54 24.16
N GLY A 727 7.24 34.54 25.28
CA GLY A 727 8.47 35.32 25.45
C GLY A 727 9.57 34.91 24.47
N VAL A 728 10.44 35.86 24.13
CA VAL A 728 11.64 35.64 23.32
C VAL A 728 12.82 35.39 24.26
N GLY A 729 13.51 34.26 24.09
CA GLY A 729 14.60 33.85 24.95
C GLY A 729 15.99 34.21 24.42
N GLY A 730 16.98 33.40 24.80
CA GLY A 730 18.37 33.53 24.37
C GLY A 730 18.52 33.66 22.87
N GLU A 731 19.43 34.54 22.44
CA GLU A 731 19.71 34.83 21.03
C GLU A 731 18.50 35.30 20.20
N GLY A 732 17.41 35.73 20.84
CA GLY A 732 16.23 36.18 20.10
C GLY A 732 15.33 35.03 19.60
N LYS A 733 15.39 33.86 20.26
CA LYS A 733 14.76 32.62 19.79
C LYS A 733 13.60 32.13 20.67
N VAL A 734 12.72 31.34 20.06
CA VAL A 734 11.67 30.54 20.72
C VAL A 734 11.94 29.07 20.43
N SER A 735 11.97 28.24 21.47
CA SER A 735 12.12 26.80 21.35
C SER A 735 10.77 26.13 21.11
N LEU A 736 10.68 25.30 20.06
CA LEU A 736 9.55 24.41 19.80
C LEU A 736 10.00 22.96 19.92
N TRP A 737 9.18 22.10 20.53
CA TRP A 737 9.53 20.69 20.74
C TRP A 737 8.41 19.74 20.40
N ASN A 738 8.74 18.67 19.69
CA ASN A 738 7.85 17.56 19.38
C ASN A 738 8.08 16.38 20.32
N ASN A 739 6.99 15.81 20.87
CA ASN A 739 7.06 14.72 21.84
C ASN A 739 7.36 13.34 21.22
N LEU A 740 6.48 12.88 20.34
CA LEU A 740 6.51 11.54 19.74
C LEU A 740 6.43 11.63 18.21
N GLY A 741 6.85 10.56 17.54
CA GLY A 741 6.87 10.47 16.08
C GLY A 741 7.61 11.63 15.43
N SER A 742 7.21 11.98 14.21
CA SER A 742 7.75 13.14 13.49
C SER A 742 6.64 14.07 13.07
N THR A 743 6.91 15.38 13.00
CA THR A 743 5.96 16.37 12.46
C THR A 743 6.70 17.53 11.80
N HIS A 744 6.16 18.07 10.71
CA HIS A 744 6.68 19.33 10.18
C HIS A 744 6.06 20.50 10.94
N LEU A 745 6.84 21.56 11.13
CA LEU A 745 6.38 22.78 11.79
C LEU A 745 6.45 23.94 10.80
N VAL A 746 5.37 24.71 10.79
CA VAL A 746 5.28 26.00 10.10
C VAL A 746 4.97 27.06 11.16
N VAL A 747 5.75 28.14 11.17
CA VAL A 747 5.61 29.20 12.18
C VAL A 747 5.48 30.54 11.49
N ASP A 748 4.37 31.21 11.78
CA ASP A 748 4.07 32.56 11.30
C ASP A 748 3.96 33.51 12.50
N VAL A 749 4.63 34.67 12.45
CA VAL A 749 4.56 35.72 13.48
C VAL A 749 3.52 36.75 13.05
N THR A 750 2.57 37.07 13.93
CA THR A 750 1.46 38.02 13.67
C THR A 750 1.61 39.36 14.38
N GLY A 751 2.58 39.46 15.31
CA GLY A 751 2.96 40.70 15.98
C GLY A 751 4.01 40.44 17.05
N TYR A 752 4.56 41.51 17.63
CA TYR A 752 5.60 41.42 18.65
C TYR A 752 5.40 42.42 19.79
N TYR A 753 6.07 42.19 20.92
CA TYR A 753 6.02 43.05 22.10
C TYR A 753 7.41 43.62 22.39
N THR A 754 7.48 44.93 22.60
CA THR A 754 8.71 45.68 22.88
C THR A 754 8.43 46.84 23.82
N THR A 755 9.45 47.30 24.55
CA THR A 755 9.42 48.52 25.36
C THR A 755 9.30 49.80 24.51
N ALA A 756 9.53 49.72 23.19
CA ALA A 756 9.43 50.87 22.28
C ALA A 756 7.99 51.19 21.84
N SER A 757 7.03 50.30 22.11
CA SER A 757 5.61 50.53 21.81
C SER A 757 4.87 50.88 23.08
N SER A 758 3.92 51.81 22.98
CA SER A 758 2.96 52.16 24.04
C SER A 758 1.55 51.65 23.74
N THR A 759 1.39 50.74 22.78
CA THR A 759 0.07 50.17 22.44
C THR A 759 -0.25 49.06 23.44
N GLY A 760 -1.12 49.35 24.40
CA GLY A 760 -1.54 48.39 25.42
C GLY A 760 -2.60 47.40 24.92
N TYR A 761 -3.00 46.50 25.81
CA TYR A 761 -4.12 45.59 25.68
C TYR A 761 -5.27 46.00 26.60
N ALA A 762 -6.51 45.74 26.20
CA ALA A 762 -7.67 45.84 27.05
C ALA A 762 -8.60 44.66 26.79
N ALA A 763 -8.93 43.91 27.84
CA ALA A 763 -9.91 42.85 27.77
C ALA A 763 -11.32 43.46 27.66
N LEU A 764 -12.19 42.82 26.89
CA LEU A 764 -13.62 43.15 26.91
C LEU A 764 -14.26 42.50 28.14
N GLY A 765 -15.09 43.26 28.86
CA GLY A 765 -15.84 42.72 30.00
C GLY A 765 -16.83 41.61 29.61
N THR A 766 -17.23 41.56 28.35
CA THR A 766 -17.96 40.43 27.74
C THR A 766 -17.48 40.28 26.32
N ALA A 767 -17.21 39.04 25.89
CA ALA A 767 -16.81 38.77 24.52
C ALA A 767 -17.90 39.20 23.53
N THR A 768 -17.50 39.84 22.44
CA THR A 768 -18.39 40.41 21.44
C THR A 768 -18.35 39.56 20.18
N ARG A 769 -19.51 39.06 19.76
CA ARG A 769 -19.61 38.35 18.48
C ARG A 769 -19.62 39.35 17.32
N VAL A 770 -18.60 39.29 16.48
CA VAL A 770 -18.49 40.12 15.27
C VAL A 770 -18.88 39.34 14.01
N LEU A 771 -18.87 38.01 14.06
CA LEU A 771 -19.38 37.16 12.99
C LEU A 771 -20.05 35.89 13.55
N ASP A 772 -21.27 35.61 13.12
CA ASP A 772 -21.93 34.30 13.28
C ASP A 772 -22.67 33.94 11.98
N THR A 773 -22.02 33.18 11.13
CA THR A 773 -22.61 32.76 9.85
C THR A 773 -23.78 31.79 10.01
N ARG A 774 -23.98 31.21 11.19
CA ARG A 774 -25.13 30.31 11.47
C ARG A 774 -26.42 31.11 11.62
N VAL A 775 -26.32 32.35 12.10
CA VAL A 775 -27.47 33.25 12.29
C VAL A 775 -28.00 33.74 10.95
N SER A 776 -27.10 34.08 10.02
CA SER A 776 -27.48 34.47 8.66
C SER A 776 -27.87 33.29 7.77
N GLY A 777 -27.51 32.06 8.14
CA GLY A 777 -27.64 30.87 7.28
C GLY A 777 -26.62 30.80 6.14
N GLU A 778 -26.00 31.92 5.76
CA GLU A 778 -24.97 31.99 4.73
C GLU A 778 -23.60 31.46 5.21
N VAL A 779 -23.15 30.35 4.64
CA VAL A 779 -21.79 29.81 4.84
C VAL A 779 -20.73 30.66 4.14
N VAL A 780 -19.49 30.65 4.66
CA VAL A 780 -18.34 31.24 3.96
C VAL A 780 -17.93 30.29 2.83
N GLN A 781 -17.92 30.80 1.60
CA GLN A 781 -17.56 30.00 0.41
C GLN A 781 -16.04 29.81 0.28
N PRO A 782 -15.57 28.68 -0.24
CA PRO A 782 -14.15 28.44 -0.47
C PRO A 782 -13.53 29.51 -1.36
N ARG A 783 -12.33 29.96 -0.98
CA ARG A 783 -11.53 30.94 -1.72
C ARG A 783 -12.17 32.33 -1.86
N VAL A 784 -13.22 32.59 -1.10
CA VAL A 784 -13.88 33.90 -1.01
C VAL A 784 -13.56 34.52 0.34
N ARG A 785 -13.22 35.81 0.32
CA ARG A 785 -13.00 36.60 1.53
C ARG A 785 -14.31 37.17 2.02
N ARG A 786 -14.56 37.07 3.33
CA ARG A 786 -15.62 37.81 4.02
C ARG A 786 -14.99 38.84 4.95
N THR A 787 -15.06 40.10 4.56
CA THR A 787 -14.61 41.21 5.41
C THR A 787 -15.57 41.43 6.56
N VAL A 788 -15.03 41.60 7.76
CA VAL A 788 -15.76 41.87 9.00
C VAL A 788 -15.21 43.16 9.60
N GLN A 789 -16.07 44.15 9.78
CA GLN A 789 -15.71 45.37 10.50
C GLN A 789 -15.68 45.08 12.00
N VAL A 790 -14.59 45.48 12.67
CA VAL A 790 -14.36 45.18 14.09
C VAL A 790 -14.16 46.43 14.92
N ALA A 791 -13.28 47.34 14.50
CA ALA A 791 -13.10 48.61 15.22
C ALA A 791 -14.39 49.44 15.17
N GLY A 792 -14.78 49.98 16.33
CA GLY A 792 -16.05 50.69 16.52
C GLY A 792 -17.27 49.78 16.74
N VAL A 793 -17.10 48.45 16.79
CA VAL A 793 -18.21 47.49 16.93
C VAL A 793 -18.17 46.82 18.31
N GLY A 794 -19.32 46.80 18.99
CA GLY A 794 -19.56 46.01 20.20
C GLY A 794 -18.49 46.15 21.29
N GLY A 795 -18.11 47.39 21.61
CA GLY A 795 -17.16 47.70 22.68
C GLY A 795 -15.69 47.71 22.26
N VAL A 796 -15.37 47.36 21.00
CA VAL A 796 -14.04 47.59 20.43
C VAL A 796 -13.94 49.05 19.98
N PRO A 797 -12.99 49.86 20.51
CA PRO A 797 -12.82 51.25 20.11
C PRO A 797 -12.40 51.44 18.65
N ALA A 798 -12.60 52.64 18.12
CA ALA A 798 -12.22 52.99 16.75
C ALA A 798 -10.69 53.08 16.55
N ASP A 799 -9.92 53.32 17.62
CA ASP A 799 -8.45 53.35 17.60
C ASP A 799 -7.81 51.96 17.77
N ALA A 800 -8.61 50.89 17.79
CA ALA A 800 -8.10 49.54 17.88
C ALA A 800 -7.25 49.20 16.63
N THR A 801 -6.00 48.79 16.86
CA THR A 801 -5.04 48.42 15.82
C THR A 801 -4.90 46.91 15.66
N ALA A 802 -5.29 46.13 16.67
CA ALA A 802 -5.40 44.67 16.62
C ALA A 802 -6.45 44.16 17.62
N VAL A 803 -6.87 42.92 17.45
CA VAL A 803 -7.82 42.23 18.34
C VAL A 803 -7.37 40.83 18.68
N ALA A 804 -7.66 40.41 19.91
CA ALA A 804 -7.65 39.01 20.29
C ALA A 804 -9.02 38.41 19.99
N VAL A 805 -9.06 37.38 19.14
CA VAL A 805 -10.29 36.74 18.67
C VAL A 805 -10.27 35.25 18.93
N ASN A 806 -11.43 34.71 19.31
CA ASN A 806 -11.68 33.28 19.26
C ASN A 806 -12.40 32.95 17.94
N VAL A 807 -11.81 32.07 17.15
CA VAL A 807 -12.34 31.67 15.84
C VAL A 807 -12.80 30.23 15.93
N VAL A 808 -14.05 29.96 15.57
CA VAL A 808 -14.61 28.60 15.56
C VAL A 808 -15.00 28.22 14.13
N SER A 809 -14.38 27.15 13.63
CA SER A 809 -14.87 26.43 12.45
C SER A 809 -15.97 25.48 12.90
N VAL A 810 -17.17 25.60 12.33
CA VAL A 810 -18.36 24.87 12.78
C VAL A 810 -18.69 23.74 11.81
N ARG A 811 -18.67 22.50 12.32
CA ARG A 811 -19.00 21.22 11.64
C ARG A 811 -18.74 21.21 10.13
N PRO A 812 -17.48 21.39 9.70
CA PRO A 812 -17.18 21.47 8.28
C PRO A 812 -17.40 20.11 7.59
N GLY A 813 -17.85 20.12 6.34
CA GLY A 813 -18.16 18.88 5.58
C GLY A 813 -16.93 18.11 5.07
N GLY A 814 -15.73 18.67 5.21
CA GLY A 814 -14.50 18.16 4.63
C GLY A 814 -13.26 18.85 5.18
N PHE A 815 -12.09 18.42 4.68
CA PHE A 815 -10.81 19.00 5.06
C PHE A 815 -10.62 20.41 4.47
N GLY A 816 -9.78 21.21 5.11
CA GLY A 816 -9.56 22.61 4.75
C GLY A 816 -9.07 23.42 5.95
N TYR A 817 -9.18 24.75 5.87
CA TYR A 817 -8.88 25.62 7.01
C TYR A 817 -9.63 26.95 6.93
N VAL A 818 -9.81 27.59 8.08
CA VAL A 818 -10.16 29.00 8.23
C VAL A 818 -8.87 29.80 8.46
N ALA A 819 -8.72 30.92 7.76
CA ALA A 819 -7.73 31.94 8.05
C ALA A 819 -8.43 33.27 8.38
N VAL A 820 -8.01 33.89 9.47
CA VAL A 820 -8.44 35.24 9.85
C VAL A 820 -7.22 36.14 9.75
N VAL A 821 -7.26 37.08 8.79
CA VAL A 821 -6.12 37.91 8.41
C VAL A 821 -6.51 39.40 8.40
N PRO A 822 -5.54 40.33 8.40
CA PRO A 822 -5.84 41.75 8.26
C PRO A 822 -6.58 42.01 6.95
N SER A 823 -7.56 42.91 6.94
CA SER A 823 -8.38 43.13 5.74
C SER A 823 -7.53 43.56 4.55
N GLY A 824 -7.72 42.90 3.41
CA GLY A 824 -6.94 43.13 2.19
C GLY A 824 -5.57 42.43 2.15
N ALA A 825 -5.08 41.83 3.24
CA ALA A 825 -3.80 41.12 3.27
C ALA A 825 -3.77 39.89 2.34
N ALA A 826 -2.58 39.40 1.97
CA ALA A 826 -2.47 38.15 1.22
C ALA A 826 -2.99 36.96 2.05
N VAL A 827 -3.69 36.03 1.39
CA VAL A 827 -4.19 34.77 1.99
C VAL A 827 -3.37 33.60 1.45
N GLY A 828 -3.25 32.51 2.23
CA GLY A 828 -2.56 31.28 1.80
C GLY A 828 -1.19 31.04 2.43
N THR A 829 -0.67 31.98 3.22
CA THR A 829 0.56 31.83 4.00
C THR A 829 0.31 31.56 5.48
N THR A 830 -0.92 31.31 5.92
CA THR A 830 -1.20 30.92 7.31
C THR A 830 -2.60 30.32 7.42
N SER A 831 -2.82 29.47 8.43
CA SER A 831 -4.12 28.93 8.81
C SER A 831 -4.39 29.24 10.28
N THR A 832 -5.57 29.76 10.60
CA THR A 832 -5.98 30.02 11.98
C THR A 832 -6.62 28.79 12.61
N VAL A 833 -7.51 28.10 11.89
CA VAL A 833 -8.14 26.86 12.35
C VAL A 833 -8.08 25.84 11.22
N ASN A 834 -7.57 24.64 11.46
CA ASN A 834 -7.62 23.56 10.48
C ASN A 834 -8.87 22.70 10.68
N ASN A 835 -9.60 22.47 9.60
CA ASN A 835 -10.91 21.82 9.66
C ASN A 835 -10.79 20.34 9.98
N GLN A 836 -11.70 19.88 10.84
CA GLN A 836 -11.96 18.46 11.05
C GLN A 836 -13.38 18.13 10.60
N PRO A 837 -13.57 17.23 9.61
CA PRO A 837 -14.89 16.88 9.12
C PRO A 837 -15.86 16.53 10.26
N GLY A 838 -17.01 17.19 10.29
CA GLY A 838 -18.09 16.97 11.27
C GLY A 838 -17.84 17.48 12.69
N ARG A 839 -16.72 18.17 12.96
CA ARG A 839 -16.35 18.63 14.31
C ARG A 839 -16.16 20.14 14.39
N ASP A 840 -16.59 20.72 15.50
CA ASP A 840 -16.29 22.11 15.82
C ASP A 840 -14.83 22.21 16.28
N THR A 841 -14.11 23.24 15.83
CA THR A 841 -12.72 23.47 16.23
C THR A 841 -12.51 24.96 16.48
N ALA A 842 -12.00 25.29 17.67
CA ALA A 842 -11.69 26.65 18.08
C ALA A 842 -10.17 26.88 18.12
N ASN A 843 -9.72 28.07 17.74
CA ASN A 843 -8.38 28.55 18.02
C ASN A 843 -8.43 30.05 18.36
N ARG A 844 -7.63 30.46 19.35
CA ARG A 844 -7.41 31.86 19.69
C ARG A 844 -6.37 32.45 18.74
N ALA A 845 -6.55 33.68 18.32
CA ALA A 845 -5.58 34.40 17.49
C ALA A 845 -5.53 35.89 17.85
N VAL A 846 -4.36 36.50 17.66
CA VAL A 846 -4.20 37.95 17.64
C VAL A 846 -4.10 38.38 16.19
N VAL A 847 -5.00 39.25 15.76
CA VAL A 847 -5.15 39.67 14.36
C VAL A 847 -5.04 41.19 14.27
N THR A 848 -4.12 41.65 13.42
CA THR A 848 -3.98 43.07 13.06
C THR A 848 -5.22 43.55 12.29
N LEU A 849 -5.69 44.75 12.60
CA LEU A 849 -6.78 45.40 11.88
C LEU A 849 -6.23 46.33 10.80
N THR A 850 -6.86 46.33 9.63
CA THR A 850 -6.59 47.29 8.55
C THR A 850 -7.87 48.04 8.25
N ASN A 851 -7.85 49.38 8.37
CA ASN A 851 -9.05 50.23 8.32
C ASN A 851 -10.16 49.76 9.31
N GLY A 852 -9.76 49.19 10.44
CA GLY A 852 -10.68 48.66 11.46
C GLY A 852 -11.31 47.30 11.12
N GLY A 853 -10.96 46.69 9.98
CA GLY A 853 -11.50 45.40 9.55
C GLY A 853 -10.50 44.26 9.54
N LEU A 854 -11.04 43.03 9.51
CA LEU A 854 -10.33 41.78 9.23
C LEU A 854 -11.07 40.99 8.14
N ASP A 855 -10.38 40.07 7.47
CA ASP A 855 -10.98 39.16 6.49
C ASP A 855 -11.01 37.73 7.05
N VAL A 856 -12.17 37.08 6.93
CA VAL A 856 -12.34 35.64 7.15
C VAL A 856 -12.29 34.94 5.80
N TYR A 857 -11.36 33.99 5.67
CA TYR A 857 -11.11 33.22 4.47
C TYR A 857 -11.22 31.71 4.77
N VAL A 858 -11.85 30.97 3.87
CA VAL A 858 -11.96 29.51 3.96
C VAL A 858 -11.31 28.86 2.74
N ASP A 859 -10.48 27.85 2.95
CA ASP A 859 -10.03 26.93 1.89
C ASP A 859 -10.57 25.51 2.16
N GLY A 860 -10.75 24.74 1.09
CA GLY A 860 -11.38 23.42 1.15
C GLY A 860 -12.88 23.50 0.90
N VAL A 861 -13.69 23.35 1.95
CA VAL A 861 -15.16 23.24 1.86
C VAL A 861 -15.88 24.48 2.40
N ALA A 862 -17.05 24.77 1.85
CA ALA A 862 -17.93 25.81 2.41
C ALA A 862 -18.36 25.43 3.83
N GLN A 863 -18.33 26.39 4.75
CA GLN A 863 -18.62 26.10 6.17
C GLN A 863 -19.08 27.33 6.95
N HIS A 864 -19.70 27.05 8.10
CA HIS A 864 -19.99 28.09 9.08
C HIS A 864 -18.73 28.43 9.89
N VAL A 865 -18.53 29.73 10.09
CA VAL A 865 -17.48 30.32 10.93
C VAL A 865 -18.13 31.26 11.95
N VAL A 866 -17.61 31.23 13.18
CA VAL A 866 -17.93 32.16 14.27
C VAL A 866 -16.65 32.89 14.67
N VAL A 867 -16.74 34.21 14.89
CA VAL A 867 -15.63 35.04 15.37
C VAL A 867 -16.12 35.90 16.53
N ASP A 868 -15.49 35.72 17.68
CA ASP A 868 -15.73 36.52 18.88
C ASP A 868 -14.48 37.30 19.26
N VAL A 869 -14.62 38.60 19.48
CA VAL A 869 -13.57 39.46 20.03
C VAL A 869 -13.63 39.39 21.55
N VAL A 870 -12.48 39.16 22.17
CA VAL A 870 -12.36 39.04 23.63
C VAL A 870 -11.56 40.19 24.27
N GLY A 871 -10.88 40.97 23.43
CA GLY A 871 -10.00 42.05 23.82
C GLY A 871 -9.37 42.70 22.60
N TRP A 872 -8.83 43.89 22.79
CA TRP A 872 -8.28 44.73 21.72
C TRP A 872 -6.96 45.38 22.14
N TYR A 873 -6.19 45.79 21.14
CA TYR A 873 -4.96 46.54 21.29
C TYR A 873 -5.13 47.92 20.65
N GLY A 874 -4.66 48.96 21.30
CA GLY A 874 -4.75 50.33 20.78
C GLY A 874 -4.16 51.36 21.73
N SER A 875 -4.15 52.62 21.33
CA SER A 875 -3.59 53.71 22.13
C SER A 875 -4.35 53.99 23.41
N GLY A 876 -5.67 53.72 23.43
CA GLY A 876 -6.49 53.88 24.63
C GLY A 876 -6.44 52.72 25.62
N ALA A 877 -5.68 51.66 25.33
CA ALA A 877 -5.56 50.48 26.19
C ALA A 877 -4.38 50.67 27.15
N THR A 878 -4.62 50.47 28.45
CA THR A 878 -3.66 50.86 29.51
C THR A 878 -2.79 49.72 30.04
N THR A 879 -3.07 48.46 29.69
CA THR A 879 -2.31 47.34 30.27
C THR A 879 -1.21 46.87 29.32
N GLU A 880 -0.04 46.56 29.87
CA GLU A 880 1.14 46.14 29.14
C GLU A 880 1.45 44.65 29.38
N PHE A 881 2.09 44.00 28.41
CA PHE A 881 2.34 42.57 28.48
C PHE A 881 3.65 42.24 29.19
N THR A 882 3.59 41.35 30.16
CA THR A 882 4.76 40.75 30.81
C THR A 882 4.88 39.27 30.47
N PRO A 883 5.89 38.85 29.66
CA PRO A 883 6.13 37.45 29.38
C PRO A 883 6.72 36.74 30.58
N VAL A 884 6.37 35.47 30.76
CA VAL A 884 7.00 34.59 31.76
C VAL A 884 7.46 33.29 31.11
N ALA A 885 8.39 32.58 31.75
CA ALA A 885 8.63 31.19 31.40
C ALA A 885 7.35 30.41 31.71
N PRO A 886 6.85 29.52 30.85
CA PRO A 886 5.52 28.95 31.08
C PRO A 886 5.44 28.19 32.41
N VAL A 887 4.50 28.58 33.28
CA VAL A 887 4.30 28.00 34.62
C VAL A 887 2.88 27.46 34.76
N ARG A 888 2.72 26.31 35.42
CA ARG A 888 1.41 25.76 35.80
C ARG A 888 0.60 26.76 36.61
N ALA A 889 -0.57 27.14 36.10
CA ALA A 889 -1.59 27.83 36.89
C ALA A 889 -2.34 26.84 37.78
N PHE A 890 -2.87 25.77 37.17
CA PHE A 890 -3.65 24.73 37.81
C PHE A 890 -3.64 23.43 36.99
N ASP A 891 -3.87 22.31 37.66
CA ASP A 891 -3.92 20.97 37.06
C ASP A 891 -4.97 20.14 37.78
N THR A 892 -6.08 19.79 37.12
CA THR A 892 -7.13 19.00 37.77
C THR A 892 -6.86 17.50 37.77
N ARG A 893 -5.74 17.02 37.19
CA ARG A 893 -5.39 15.58 37.15
C ARG A 893 -5.01 15.03 38.52
N SER A 894 -4.58 15.88 39.45
CA SER A 894 -4.34 15.50 40.84
C SER A 894 -5.63 15.39 41.67
N GLY A 895 -6.80 15.66 41.08
CA GLY A 895 -8.12 15.56 41.72
C GLY A 895 -9.17 14.97 40.77
N ALA A 896 -10.44 15.29 40.99
CA ALA A 896 -11.52 14.84 40.11
C ALA A 896 -11.54 15.63 38.79
N PRO A 897 -11.89 15.01 37.64
CA PRO A 897 -12.17 15.74 36.40
C PRO A 897 -13.39 16.66 36.58
N LEU A 898 -13.57 17.63 35.68
CA LEU A 898 -14.82 18.40 35.58
C LEU A 898 -15.87 17.51 34.91
N GLY A 899 -17.05 17.37 35.50
CA GLY A 899 -18.18 16.61 34.97
C GLY A 899 -19.01 17.36 33.92
N ALA A 900 -20.09 16.73 33.47
CA ALA A 900 -20.97 17.29 32.44
C ALA A 900 -21.79 18.45 33.00
N GLY A 901 -21.81 19.58 32.30
CA GLY A 901 -22.44 20.80 32.77
C GLY A 901 -21.74 21.46 33.98
N GLU A 902 -20.60 20.93 34.43
CA GLU A 902 -19.92 21.45 35.62
C GLU A 902 -19.19 22.75 35.30
N THR A 903 -19.32 23.73 36.20
CA THR A 903 -18.42 24.90 36.27
C THR A 903 -17.57 24.79 37.52
N ARG A 904 -16.25 24.92 37.39
CA ARG A 904 -15.31 24.93 38.50
C ARG A 904 -14.50 26.22 38.54
N SER A 905 -14.44 26.85 39.71
CA SER A 905 -13.62 28.03 39.95
C SER A 905 -12.21 27.63 40.40
N LEU A 906 -11.21 27.96 39.59
CA LEU A 906 -9.82 27.55 39.75
C LEU A 906 -8.93 28.77 40.02
N VAL A 907 -7.97 28.62 40.94
CA VAL A 907 -6.98 29.67 41.23
C VAL A 907 -5.96 29.70 40.11
N VAL A 908 -5.68 30.89 39.58
CA VAL A 908 -4.55 31.10 38.67
C VAL A 908 -3.34 31.49 39.50
N SER A 909 -2.49 30.50 39.79
CA SER A 909 -1.29 30.73 40.57
C SER A 909 -0.22 31.53 39.80
N GLY A 910 0.63 32.26 40.52
CA GLY A 910 1.77 32.99 39.94
C GLY A 910 1.44 34.34 39.31
N LEU A 911 0.22 34.87 39.47
CA LEU A 911 -0.14 36.21 39.00
C LEU A 911 0.17 37.30 40.05
N PRO A 912 0.70 38.46 39.64
CA PRO A 912 0.79 39.62 40.52
C PRO A 912 -0.60 40.25 40.76
N ALA A 913 -0.71 41.09 41.78
CA ALA A 913 -1.99 41.64 42.25
C ALA A 913 -2.63 42.64 41.28
N ASP A 914 -1.81 43.27 40.43
CA ASP A 914 -2.18 44.21 39.38
C ASP A 914 -2.50 43.54 38.02
N ALA A 915 -2.34 42.21 37.91
CA ALA A 915 -2.68 41.49 36.69
C ALA A 915 -4.18 41.65 36.36
N ARG A 916 -4.48 42.30 35.25
CA ARG A 916 -5.83 42.54 34.73
C ARG A 916 -6.30 41.45 33.79
N SER A 917 -5.39 40.87 33.01
CA SER A 917 -5.67 39.72 32.14
C SER A 917 -4.48 38.77 32.08
N VAL A 918 -4.74 37.49 31.83
CA VAL A 918 -3.72 36.45 31.72
C VAL A 918 -3.78 35.79 30.34
N ALA A 919 -2.62 35.62 29.72
CA ALA A 919 -2.44 34.76 28.55
C ALA A 919 -2.00 33.38 29.02
N MET A 920 -2.92 32.42 28.98
CA MET A 920 -2.64 31.05 29.41
C MET A 920 -3.07 30.04 28.35
N ASN A 921 -2.38 28.91 28.27
CA ASN A 921 -2.77 27.82 27.41
C ASN A 921 -3.60 26.81 28.21
N LEU A 922 -4.80 26.49 27.72
CA LEU A 922 -5.73 25.56 28.32
C LEU A 922 -5.67 24.23 27.58
N THR A 923 -5.45 23.13 28.30
CA THR A 923 -5.44 21.77 27.74
C THR A 923 -6.55 20.93 28.38
N SER A 924 -7.44 20.39 27.55
CA SER A 924 -8.37 19.31 27.92
C SER A 924 -7.67 17.97 27.74
N THR A 925 -7.75 17.09 28.74
CA THR A 925 -7.16 15.75 28.72
C THR A 925 -8.06 14.73 29.41
N GLY A 926 -8.05 13.50 28.91
CA GLY A 926 -8.91 12.44 29.45
C GLY A 926 -10.40 12.72 29.28
N ALA A 927 -10.80 13.43 28.22
CA ALA A 927 -12.21 13.66 27.92
C ALA A 927 -12.95 12.33 27.67
N THR A 928 -14.15 12.16 28.21
CA THR A 928 -14.94 10.91 28.06
C THR A 928 -16.05 11.02 27.01
N SER A 929 -16.50 12.22 26.67
CA SER A 929 -17.49 12.44 25.60
C SER A 929 -16.83 12.50 24.22
N ALA A 930 -17.48 11.95 23.19
CA ALA A 930 -16.99 12.01 21.80
C ALA A 930 -16.77 13.45 21.30
N ALA A 931 -17.57 14.39 21.82
CA ALA A 931 -17.41 15.83 21.66
C ALA A 931 -17.84 16.54 22.96
N THR A 932 -17.05 17.51 23.39
CA THR A 932 -17.36 18.47 24.45
C THR A 932 -16.68 19.79 24.13
N TYR A 933 -16.93 20.82 24.93
CA TYR A 933 -16.17 22.05 24.87
C TYR A 933 -15.94 22.63 26.26
N LEU A 934 -14.89 23.43 26.37
CA LEU A 934 -14.60 24.25 27.52
C LEU A 934 -14.85 25.72 27.22
N THR A 935 -15.37 26.44 28.22
CA THR A 935 -15.49 27.89 28.22
C THR A 935 -14.83 28.43 29.49
N VAL A 936 -14.03 29.49 29.38
CA VAL A 936 -13.30 30.08 30.48
C VAL A 936 -13.64 31.56 30.65
N TRP A 937 -13.91 31.99 31.88
CA TRP A 937 -14.21 33.39 32.19
C TRP A 937 -13.83 33.77 33.61
N GLY A 938 -13.76 35.06 33.91
CA GLY A 938 -13.52 35.58 35.26
C GLY A 938 -14.81 35.83 36.02
N ALA A 939 -15.20 37.10 36.11
CA ALA A 939 -16.44 37.54 36.74
C ALA A 939 -17.62 37.48 35.75
N GLY A 940 -18.85 37.51 36.28
CA GLY A 940 -20.08 37.57 35.50
C GLY A 940 -20.58 36.21 34.99
N GLY A 941 -21.51 36.27 34.03
CA GLY A 941 -22.12 35.09 33.42
C GLY A 941 -21.21 34.38 32.41
N ARG A 942 -21.43 33.08 32.22
CA ARG A 942 -20.67 32.27 31.26
C ARG A 942 -20.87 32.79 29.83
N PRO A 943 -19.79 33.05 29.07
CA PRO A 943 -19.87 33.34 27.64
C PRO A 943 -20.57 32.23 26.84
N GLY A 944 -21.25 32.59 25.75
CA GLY A 944 -21.97 31.63 24.90
C GLY A 944 -21.10 30.85 23.91
N THR A 945 -19.78 30.97 24.00
CA THR A 945 -18.81 30.44 23.03
C THR A 945 -17.78 29.55 23.70
N SER A 946 -17.37 28.50 22.99
CA SER A 946 -16.31 27.61 23.42
C SER A 946 -14.93 28.24 23.20
N ASP A 947 -14.08 28.21 24.21
CA ASP A 947 -12.66 28.50 24.07
C ASP A 947 -11.88 27.28 23.56
N LEU A 948 -12.34 26.06 23.85
CA LEU A 948 -11.66 24.83 23.44
C LEU A 948 -12.70 23.76 23.11
N ASN A 949 -12.62 23.15 21.93
CA ASN A 949 -13.44 21.99 21.58
C ASN A 949 -12.59 20.72 21.73
N ALA A 950 -13.07 19.74 22.48
CA ALA A 950 -12.35 18.51 22.79
C ALA A 950 -13.22 17.27 22.53
N GLY A 951 -12.61 16.09 22.55
CA GLY A 951 -13.32 14.83 22.34
C GLY A 951 -12.57 13.63 22.89
N ALA A 952 -13.29 12.51 23.02
CA ALA A 952 -12.80 11.33 23.70
C ALA A 952 -11.50 10.78 23.12
N GLY A 953 -10.59 10.39 24.02
CA GLY A 953 -9.31 9.77 23.68
C GLY A 953 -8.25 10.72 23.12
N ARG A 954 -8.41 12.04 23.26
CA ARG A 954 -7.49 13.04 22.72
C ARG A 954 -7.23 14.17 23.71
N ASP A 955 -5.99 14.63 23.74
CA ASP A 955 -5.63 15.89 24.38
C ASP A 955 -5.78 17.02 23.38
N GLN A 956 -6.40 18.13 23.77
CA GLN A 956 -6.53 19.31 22.92
C GLN A 956 -6.12 20.56 23.71
N ALA A 957 -5.31 21.42 23.10
CA ALA A 957 -4.86 22.68 23.66
C ALA A 957 -5.38 23.87 22.85
N ASN A 958 -5.64 25.00 23.53
CA ASN A 958 -5.83 26.32 22.91
C ASN A 958 -5.39 27.43 23.89
N GLN A 959 -4.85 28.53 23.37
CA GLN A 959 -4.55 29.70 24.20
C GLN A 959 -5.84 30.47 24.54
N VAL A 960 -5.93 31.02 25.75
CA VAL A 960 -7.06 31.84 26.20
C VAL A 960 -6.55 33.10 26.89
N TYR A 961 -7.21 34.22 26.59
CA TYR A 961 -7.04 35.46 27.35
C TYR A 961 -8.28 35.65 28.20
N VAL A 962 -8.07 35.76 29.51
CA VAL A 962 -9.15 35.90 30.48
C VAL A 962 -8.75 36.90 31.54
N SER A 963 -9.72 37.68 32.02
CA SER A 963 -9.53 38.59 33.14
C SER A 963 -9.91 37.86 34.42
N PRO A 964 -8.97 37.47 35.30
CA PRO A 964 -9.30 36.74 36.51
C PRO A 964 -10.10 37.60 37.49
N ALA A 965 -11.05 36.99 38.21
CA ALA A 965 -11.81 37.65 39.27
C ALA A 965 -11.28 37.19 40.63
N GLY A 966 -10.62 38.08 41.37
CA GLY A 966 -9.98 37.72 42.64
C GLY A 966 -8.92 36.62 42.51
N GLY A 967 -8.14 36.65 41.42
CA GLY A 967 -7.12 35.63 41.12
C GLY A 967 -7.68 34.28 40.66
N ARG A 968 -8.97 34.20 40.33
CA ARG A 968 -9.65 32.96 39.92
C ARG A 968 -10.29 33.08 38.55
N VAL A 969 -10.42 31.94 37.89
CA VAL A 969 -11.16 31.77 36.63
C VAL A 969 -12.16 30.63 36.79
N ASN A 970 -13.31 30.77 36.16
CA ASN A 970 -14.31 29.72 36.04
C ASN A 970 -14.06 28.95 34.75
N VAL A 971 -14.05 27.62 34.83
CA VAL A 971 -13.96 26.72 33.69
C VAL A 971 -15.21 25.86 33.65
N TYR A 972 -15.92 25.90 32.53
CA TYR A 972 -17.09 25.07 32.25
C TYR A 972 -16.72 23.89 31.36
N ASN A 973 -17.29 22.71 31.60
CA ASN A 973 -17.28 21.57 30.68
C ASN A 973 -18.71 21.20 30.27
N ASP A 974 -18.95 21.00 28.97
CA ASP A 974 -20.30 20.77 28.45
C ASP A 974 -20.80 19.34 28.65
N LEU A 975 -20.12 18.37 28.05
CA LEU A 975 -20.52 16.95 28.05
C LEU A 975 -19.41 16.05 28.60
N GLY A 976 -19.81 14.89 29.10
CA GLY A 976 -18.89 13.91 29.69
C GLY A 976 -18.07 14.50 30.83
N SER A 977 -16.88 13.95 31.06
CA SER A 977 -15.90 14.45 32.02
C SER A 977 -14.60 14.79 31.31
N SER A 978 -13.85 15.79 31.82
CA SER A 978 -12.51 16.15 31.32
C SER A 978 -11.63 16.67 32.44
N HIS A 979 -10.36 16.26 32.47
CA HIS A 979 -9.35 17.01 33.20
C HIS A 979 -8.98 18.26 32.41
N VAL A 980 -8.56 19.29 33.14
CA VAL A 980 -8.19 20.59 32.61
C VAL A 980 -6.87 21.00 33.23
N VAL A 981 -5.98 21.42 32.36
CA VAL A 981 -4.64 21.86 32.66
C VAL A 981 -4.48 23.28 32.13
N ALA A 982 -3.87 24.19 32.89
CA ALA A 982 -3.55 25.51 32.37
C ALA A 982 -2.15 25.98 32.77
N ASP A 983 -1.48 26.65 31.82
CA ASP A 983 -0.15 27.20 31.99
C ASP A 983 -0.11 28.65 31.54
N VAL A 984 0.46 29.52 32.36
CA VAL A 984 0.59 30.95 32.09
C VAL A 984 1.82 31.21 31.26
N PHE A 985 1.66 31.91 30.14
CA PHE A 985 2.75 32.37 29.25
C PHE A 985 3.09 33.85 29.47
N GLY A 986 2.17 34.60 30.09
CA GLY A 986 2.35 35.98 30.49
C GLY A 986 1.04 36.58 30.99
N TYR A 987 1.10 37.82 31.44
CA TYR A 987 -0.05 38.56 31.94
C TYR A 987 0.00 40.01 31.47
N PHE A 988 -1.15 40.68 31.52
CA PHE A 988 -1.32 42.09 31.24
C PHE A 988 -1.62 42.84 32.54
N ALA A 989 -0.83 43.85 32.88
CA ALA A 989 -0.92 44.64 34.12
C ALA A 989 -0.83 46.14 33.82
N ASP A 990 -1.23 46.97 34.78
CA ASP A 990 -1.23 48.44 34.70
C ASP A 990 0.15 49.07 34.89
#